data_AF-A0A662HUF1-F1
#
_entry.id   AF-A0A662HUF1-F1
#
_cell.length_a   1.000
_cell.length_b   1.000
_cell.length_c   1.000
_cell.angle_alpha   90.00
_cell.angle_beta   90.00
_cell.angle_gamma   90.00
#
_symmetry.space_group_name_H-M   'P 1'
#
loop_
_entity.id
_entity.type
_entity.pdbx_description
1 polymer ?
#
loop_
_entity_poly.entity_id
_entity_poly.type
_entity_poly.pdbx_seq_one_letter_code
_entity_poly.pdbx_strand_id
1 'polypeptide(L)'
;MSYFKNFFKKQAVLLTIERKIYIYAVVIFTLEGSWMFKGKLVAGLIALLVMLPIIIQAIRADSTSITWDPQEAAKLAIESLNMDNIKKHVKALSSFGSRFTGYEGYEKAAEYIYKFLSEDLGLNTWIWTYEAVVPYDANSTLVILSPVKRVFRVYALFPNLVQTCTGVYEGKVVYVGEGNVKDFEGKNITGSIVVMNYNSRANWMYALNLGAKAVVFIEPLYTVRGEGDYKVLEVPIKFPRVIIRYTDAKELIHLLRDAEAKSVDVIARLEVKMYWRKVVLGNIFAWIPGTLNEPYVIMLACLFDAYGVVPGLTPAADEACSAAVLLEFARILKEHRPKRNVLLAFFSGAAIGMAGARHFAEYLFFKHWDNDKPAIFNGSKGLIAISGNQTVAVFVPCFSSDSPAITLTTLGTFYGGLDIEHRAATNIYAIESYLKDYNIESIRRAGGVYDLTTRTYHLAGRNYTVYFAISSFDREGLPSQVNHVGEVFLHVPIFSLTFYTAHAARIIWETSCDTFDKVNFNNIKPQAEFFCGLIYLILSDPRATVSPMLRDIMHGHSRTAPVGFALLRGKVRYYNYSKAWYDNCWSKVIKKNEFIIIYVRMHTIGVYRHFFITIANETGDFEIPGLKPSGWALGAFEYQIWAFVINNNTGNIVWAPDHGYYGRKLWPFGPLFTLRSEDEASGRIPVNIVLFRCGTIVLHDMIDPTTLATPLVARMEPMFFIIYDARSRAQLLDYGYIISTPPSPLLTARMISLGIGDPAIGYDAVIFVPPDTPVDIVFKSVVEEAPIGILKGLEVAEGEYLDISITAIKYATEMIKLAGERLNVMKNEATLAGSIGRAVNYYSEALSLYNRACELLKKGAFTEAYALMYRSWDLARKAYIIAREVYVNIVYTNVMLILLLIPMALVIERLVFEKHGLQRIFCILGVLAVLIALSYVLHPGLRIAWNSIMASLSIFSFILTLPVLGFIINGVISFAKEIKRKIIGEHFIDVSRFSIMSAALSVGVGNLKKRPLRTALTLSSVICLVLSLVLFTSWTFGDFYKTQKLPVKPSYPYQGILIKAGEEMSISPSLLEYLTGYFKGKGEICPRVWLRVPTREGWICVMNEKKELGFAKAVVGVCAKEPLLKDILKDLEWRGLMFSAIVTEDLAKELSLKPGSCIYVAGIKLTVVKV
;
A
#
# COMPACT_ATOMS: atom_id res chain seq x y z
N MET A 1 -21.73 13.21 -17.90
CA MET A 1 -22.93 14.03 -17.63
C MET A 1 -24.09 13.69 -18.57
N SER A 2 -24.52 12.42 -18.63
CA SER A 2 -25.71 11.98 -19.40
C SER A 2 -26.27 10.64 -18.88
N TYR A 3 -26.28 10.44 -17.56
CA TYR A 3 -26.81 9.21 -16.93
C TYR A 3 -27.59 9.44 -15.62
N PHE A 4 -27.94 10.69 -15.30
CA PHE A 4 -28.50 11.07 -13.98
C PHE A 4 -29.95 11.60 -14.03
N LYS A 5 -30.70 11.37 -15.12
CA LYS A 5 -32.02 12.01 -15.32
C LYS A 5 -33.25 11.10 -15.17
N ASN A 6 -33.12 9.82 -14.82
CA ASN A 6 -34.25 8.88 -14.81
C ASN A 6 -34.66 8.30 -13.45
N PHE A 7 -34.13 8.79 -12.32
CA PHE A 7 -34.47 8.24 -10.99
C PHE A 7 -35.47 9.10 -10.18
N PHE A 8 -35.84 10.30 -10.63
CA PHE A 8 -36.75 11.21 -9.91
C PHE A 8 -38.12 11.39 -10.57
N LYS A 9 -38.74 10.29 -11.03
CA LYS A 9 -40.09 10.32 -11.61
C LYS A 9 -40.90 9.07 -11.26
N LYS A 10 -41.15 8.84 -9.97
CA LYS A 10 -42.30 8.06 -9.45
C LYS A 10 -42.27 8.05 -7.92
N GLN A 11 -42.90 9.03 -7.30
CA GLN A 11 -43.75 8.87 -6.11
C GLN A 11 -44.21 10.25 -5.63
N ALA A 12 -45.28 10.73 -6.26
CA ALA A 12 -46.21 11.66 -5.67
C ALA A 12 -47.59 11.27 -6.23
N VAL A 13 -48.64 11.47 -5.44
CA VAL A 13 -50.04 11.04 -5.62
C VAL A 13 -50.36 9.66 -5.03
N LEU A 14 -50.76 9.63 -3.75
CA LEU A 14 -52.17 9.41 -3.42
C LEU A 14 -52.47 9.87 -1.98
N LEU A 15 -53.58 10.61 -1.85
CA LEU A 15 -54.10 11.21 -0.62
C LEU A 15 -54.71 10.17 0.35
N THR A 16 -54.46 10.41 1.64
CA THR A 16 -55.40 10.57 2.77
C THR A 16 -56.73 9.78 2.78
N ILE A 17 -57.02 9.07 3.90
CA ILE A 17 -58.21 9.21 4.80
C ILE A 17 -58.50 7.89 5.60
N GLU A 18 -58.80 8.08 6.90
CA GLU A 18 -59.61 7.26 7.83
C GLU A 18 -59.07 6.10 8.70
N ARG A 19 -59.09 6.40 10.02
CA ARG A 19 -59.82 5.77 11.14
C ARG A 19 -59.82 4.24 11.36
N LYS A 20 -59.34 3.89 12.57
CA LYS A 20 -59.87 2.94 13.59
C LYS A 20 -60.35 1.55 13.11
N ILE A 21 -59.81 0.48 13.72
CA ILE A 21 -60.49 -0.40 14.69
C ILE A 21 -59.58 -1.60 15.08
N TYR A 22 -59.45 -1.76 16.40
CA TYR A 22 -59.17 -2.90 17.28
C TYR A 22 -59.15 -4.36 16.76
N ILE A 23 -58.41 -5.22 17.52
CA ILE A 23 -58.79 -6.48 18.24
C ILE A 23 -57.59 -7.45 18.20
N TYR A 24 -56.80 -7.76 19.25
CA TYR A 24 -56.98 -8.36 20.61
C TYR A 24 -56.24 -9.72 20.72
N ALA A 25 -55.54 -9.92 21.84
CA ALA A 25 -55.50 -11.17 22.62
C ALA A 25 -54.94 -10.81 24.02
N VAL A 26 -55.79 -10.46 25.00
CA VAL A 26 -56.44 -11.33 26.00
C VAL A 26 -55.44 -11.93 27.00
N VAL A 27 -55.50 -11.48 28.26
CA VAL A 27 -55.95 -12.30 29.41
C VAL A 27 -56.56 -11.37 30.48
N ILE A 28 -57.57 -11.89 31.17
CA ILE A 28 -58.16 -11.49 32.46
C ILE A 28 -59.44 -10.66 32.36
N PHE A 29 -60.52 -11.40 32.11
CA PHE A 29 -61.84 -11.11 32.68
C PHE A 29 -62.04 -12.00 33.90
N THR A 30 -62.50 -11.38 35.00
CA THR A 30 -63.51 -11.82 35.98
C THR A 30 -63.09 -11.52 37.41
N LEU A 31 -63.68 -10.48 37.98
CA LEU A 31 -64.57 -10.60 39.12
C LEU A 31 -65.24 -9.23 39.36
N GLU A 32 -66.54 -9.21 39.12
CA GLU A 32 -67.45 -8.13 39.48
C GLU A 32 -67.52 -7.98 41.00
N GLY A 33 -67.63 -6.74 41.48
CA GLY A 33 -67.89 -6.49 42.88
C GLY A 33 -67.94 -5.01 43.26
N SER A 34 -69.16 -4.52 43.43
CA SER A 34 -69.59 -3.46 44.36
C SER A 34 -69.19 -1.99 44.12
N TRP A 35 -70.24 -1.22 43.86
CA TRP A 35 -70.36 0.21 44.10
C TRP A 35 -70.23 0.53 45.60
N MET A 36 -69.41 1.54 45.95
CA MET A 36 -69.66 2.60 46.95
C MET A 36 -68.36 3.37 47.21
N PHE A 37 -68.48 4.65 47.61
CA PHE A 37 -67.42 5.63 47.93
C PHE A 37 -66.96 6.60 46.82
N LYS A 38 -67.92 7.27 46.16
CA LYS A 38 -67.70 8.63 45.62
C LYS A 38 -67.73 9.65 46.76
N GLY A 39 -66.57 9.85 47.40
CA GLY A 39 -66.40 10.92 48.39
C GLY A 39 -64.93 11.13 48.78
N LYS A 40 -64.14 10.05 48.83
CA LYS A 40 -62.70 10.12 49.15
C LYS A 40 -61.79 10.42 47.95
N LEU A 41 -62.26 10.13 46.73
CA LEU A 41 -61.48 10.31 45.50
C LEU A 41 -61.36 11.78 45.07
N VAL A 42 -62.39 12.60 45.34
CA VAL A 42 -62.36 14.03 45.03
C VAL A 42 -61.55 14.81 46.08
N ALA A 43 -61.62 14.42 47.36
CA ALA A 43 -60.77 14.98 48.41
C ALA A 43 -59.28 14.62 48.22
N GLY A 44 -58.99 13.39 47.75
CA GLY A 44 -57.64 12.95 47.41
C GLY A 44 -57.03 13.70 46.21
N LEU A 45 -57.85 14.01 45.19
CA LEU A 45 -57.41 14.80 44.02
C LEU A 45 -57.14 16.27 44.37
N ILE A 46 -57.92 16.86 45.27
CA ILE A 46 -57.69 18.23 45.76
C ILE A 46 -56.46 18.28 46.68
N ALA A 47 -56.25 17.27 47.53
CA ALA A 47 -55.02 17.15 48.31
C ALA A 47 -53.77 16.96 47.42
N LEU A 48 -53.89 16.22 46.30
CA LEU A 48 -52.79 16.06 45.33
C LEU A 48 -52.48 17.38 44.60
N LEU A 49 -53.50 18.16 44.25
CA LEU A 49 -53.36 19.46 43.59
C LEU A 49 -52.80 20.56 44.52
N VAL A 50 -53.01 20.44 45.83
CA VAL A 50 -52.44 21.37 46.85
C VAL A 50 -51.04 20.92 47.31
N MET A 51 -50.71 19.63 47.21
CA MET A 51 -49.36 19.11 47.51
C MET A 51 -48.39 19.22 46.33
N LEU A 52 -48.87 19.28 45.08
CA LEU A 52 -48.01 19.46 43.91
C LEU A 52 -47.14 20.74 43.96
N PRO A 53 -47.66 21.92 44.35
CA PRO A 53 -46.86 23.14 44.48
C PRO A 53 -45.81 23.05 45.60
N ILE A 54 -46.09 22.32 46.67
CA ILE A 54 -45.20 22.15 47.83
C ILE A 54 -44.09 21.14 47.51
N ILE A 55 -44.39 20.08 46.77
CA ILE A 55 -43.40 19.13 46.25
C ILE A 55 -42.55 19.79 45.15
N ILE A 56 -43.12 20.67 44.32
CA ILE A 56 -42.36 21.45 43.33
C ILE A 56 -41.47 22.52 44.02
N GLN A 57 -41.86 23.08 45.17
CA GLN A 57 -40.99 23.95 45.97
C GLN A 57 -39.93 23.18 46.75
N ALA A 58 -40.23 21.98 47.26
CA ALA A 58 -39.25 21.11 47.90
C ALA A 58 -38.23 20.50 46.90
N ILE A 59 -38.62 20.27 45.64
CA ILE A 59 -37.71 19.86 44.56
C ILE A 59 -36.91 21.06 44.00
N ARG A 60 -37.33 22.30 44.28
CA ARG A 60 -36.56 23.52 43.96
C ARG A 60 -35.55 23.92 45.03
N ALA A 61 -35.61 23.32 46.22
CA ALA A 61 -34.65 23.57 47.30
C ALA A 61 -33.48 22.58 47.25
N ASP A 62 -32.70 22.63 46.16
CA ASP A 62 -31.26 22.31 46.13
C ASP A 62 -30.63 22.55 44.73
N SER A 63 -31.17 23.45 43.92
CA SER A 63 -30.37 24.08 42.88
C SER A 63 -29.72 25.33 43.48
N THR A 64 -28.74 25.14 44.37
CA THR A 64 -27.66 26.13 44.42
C THR A 64 -27.16 26.23 42.99
N SER A 65 -27.46 27.33 42.30
CA SER A 65 -26.81 27.66 41.05
C SER A 65 -25.34 27.80 41.40
N ILE A 66 -24.58 26.70 41.30
CA ILE A 66 -23.13 26.76 41.30
C ILE A 66 -22.82 27.70 40.15
N THR A 67 -22.35 28.90 40.48
CA THR A 67 -21.77 29.86 39.55
C THR A 67 -20.47 29.27 39.05
N TRP A 68 -20.57 28.21 38.26
CA TRP A 68 -19.45 27.61 37.58
C TRP A 68 -19.16 28.48 36.37
N ASP A 69 -18.06 29.22 36.46
CA ASP A 69 -17.48 29.91 35.33
C ASP A 69 -16.49 28.96 34.62
N PRO A 70 -16.81 28.48 33.40
CA PRO A 70 -15.91 27.64 32.63
C PRO A 70 -14.59 28.36 32.27
N GLN A 71 -14.62 29.69 32.15
CA GLN A 71 -13.45 30.49 31.78
C GLN A 71 -12.41 30.54 32.91
N GLU A 72 -12.85 30.67 34.17
CA GLU A 72 -11.97 30.61 35.34
C GLU A 72 -11.31 29.24 35.48
N ALA A 73 -12.02 28.14 35.19
CA ALA A 73 -11.42 26.81 35.17
C ALA A 73 -10.31 26.69 34.12
N ALA A 74 -10.57 27.13 32.88
CA ALA A 74 -9.55 27.11 31.83
C ALA A 74 -8.36 28.02 32.15
N LYS A 75 -8.63 29.21 32.71
CA LYS A 75 -7.62 30.19 33.11
C LYS A 75 -6.69 29.63 34.18
N LEU A 76 -7.22 28.94 35.20
CA LEU A 76 -6.42 28.29 36.24
C LEU A 76 -5.39 27.33 35.65
N ALA A 77 -5.79 26.48 34.71
CA ALA A 77 -4.89 25.52 34.07
C ALA A 77 -3.85 26.21 33.17
N ILE A 78 -4.25 27.25 32.43
CA ILE A 78 -3.36 28.02 31.55
C ILE A 78 -2.32 28.83 32.34
N GLU A 79 -2.73 29.48 33.44
CA GLU A 79 -1.84 30.27 34.29
C GLU A 79 -0.91 29.40 35.14
N SER A 80 -1.34 28.17 35.49
CA SER A 80 -0.51 27.20 36.20
C SER A 80 0.54 26.54 35.30
N LEU A 81 0.45 26.65 33.97
CA LEU A 81 1.32 25.96 33.01
C LEU A 81 2.73 26.56 32.98
N ASN A 82 3.75 25.75 33.24
CA ASN A 82 5.15 26.17 33.19
C ASN A 82 5.89 25.63 31.96
N MET A 83 6.22 26.52 31.02
CA MET A 83 6.95 26.16 29.80
C MET A 83 8.40 25.71 30.05
N ASP A 84 9.04 26.12 31.14
CA ASP A 84 10.40 25.69 31.46
C ASP A 84 10.42 24.26 32.00
N ASN A 85 9.38 23.83 32.72
CA ASN A 85 9.17 22.42 33.06
C ASN A 85 9.01 21.59 31.79
N ILE A 86 8.15 22.02 30.84
CA ILE A 86 7.97 21.34 29.56
C ILE A 86 9.31 21.20 28.81
N LYS A 87 10.09 22.29 28.70
CA LYS A 87 11.45 22.24 28.10
C LYS A 87 12.36 21.25 28.82
N LYS A 88 12.32 21.21 30.15
CA LYS A 88 13.11 20.28 30.97
C LYS A 88 12.72 18.82 30.70
N HIS A 89 11.42 18.51 30.62
CA HIS A 89 10.94 17.17 30.27
C HIS A 89 11.34 16.77 28.84
N VAL A 90 11.18 17.65 27.85
CA VAL A 90 11.61 17.38 26.46
C VAL A 90 13.11 17.12 26.41
N LYS A 91 13.92 17.94 27.09
CA LYS A 91 15.38 17.77 27.16
C LYS A 91 15.76 16.44 27.82
N ALA A 92 15.13 16.08 28.94
CA ALA A 92 15.39 14.83 29.63
C ALA A 92 15.08 13.63 28.72
N LEU A 93 13.85 13.55 28.21
CA LEU A 93 13.38 12.45 27.36
C LEU A 93 14.29 12.26 26.13
N SER A 94 14.60 13.34 25.41
CA SER A 94 15.44 13.27 24.18
C SER A 94 16.93 13.03 24.43
N SER A 95 17.41 13.16 25.68
CA SER A 95 18.84 12.98 26.02
C SER A 95 19.25 11.53 26.30
N PHE A 96 18.29 10.62 26.47
CA PHE A 96 18.55 9.24 26.90
C PHE A 96 19.08 8.31 25.79
N GLY A 97 19.30 8.82 24.58
CA GLY A 97 19.68 8.05 23.40
C GLY A 97 18.48 7.75 22.50
N SER A 98 18.43 6.56 21.92
CA SER A 98 17.31 6.19 21.04
C SER A 98 16.04 5.88 21.83
N ARG A 99 14.98 6.65 21.59
CA ARG A 99 13.61 6.43 22.08
C ARG A 99 12.79 5.52 21.16
N PHE A 100 13.44 4.81 20.24
CA PHE A 100 12.80 3.74 19.50
C PHE A 100 12.31 2.65 20.48
N THR A 101 11.12 2.10 20.24
CA THR A 101 10.50 1.08 21.10
C THR A 101 11.48 -0.06 21.43
N GLY A 102 11.73 -0.31 22.73
CA GLY A 102 12.59 -1.40 23.19
C GLY A 102 14.09 -1.11 23.18
N TYR A 103 14.52 0.13 22.93
CA TYR A 103 15.92 0.57 23.06
C TYR A 103 16.18 1.18 24.45
N GLU A 104 17.46 1.36 24.79
CA GLU A 104 17.89 1.90 26.09
C GLU A 104 17.27 3.28 26.41
N GLY A 105 17.13 4.17 25.41
CA GLY A 105 16.50 5.47 25.62
C GLY A 105 15.00 5.38 25.87
N TYR A 106 14.33 4.38 25.32
CA TYR A 106 12.94 4.04 25.64
C TYR A 106 12.79 3.59 27.10
N GLU A 107 13.65 2.68 27.56
CA GLU A 107 13.62 2.16 28.94
C GLU A 107 13.82 3.29 29.96
N LYS A 108 14.82 4.15 29.72
CA LYS A 108 15.09 5.34 30.55
C LYS A 108 13.95 6.36 30.51
N ALA A 109 13.29 6.53 29.36
CA ALA A 109 12.12 7.41 29.25
C ALA A 109 10.93 6.87 30.07
N ALA A 110 10.69 5.56 30.02
CA ALA A 110 9.66 4.90 30.84
C ALA A 110 9.95 5.07 32.34
N GLU A 111 11.20 4.84 32.75
CA GLU A 111 11.66 5.04 34.13
C GLU A 111 11.49 6.49 34.58
N TYR A 112 11.88 7.46 33.75
CA TYR A 112 11.74 8.89 34.03
C TYR A 112 10.28 9.29 34.25
N ILE A 113 9.37 8.83 33.37
CA ILE A 113 7.92 9.09 33.49
C ILE A 113 7.37 8.47 34.76
N TYR A 114 7.72 7.21 35.04
CA TYR A 114 7.27 6.52 36.25
C TYR A 114 7.72 7.24 37.53
N LYS A 115 9.00 7.60 37.63
CA LYS A 115 9.57 8.29 38.78
C LYS A 115 8.94 9.67 38.98
N PHE A 116 8.78 10.45 37.92
CA PHE A 116 8.14 11.76 38.02
C PHE A 116 6.69 11.65 38.55
N LEU A 117 5.89 10.70 38.04
CA LEU A 117 4.50 10.54 38.47
C LEU A 117 4.40 9.99 39.91
N SER A 118 5.24 9.01 40.26
CA SER A 118 5.13 8.28 41.52
C SER A 118 5.89 8.92 42.67
N GLU A 119 7.14 9.33 42.45
CA GLU A 119 8.06 9.87 43.45
C GLU A 119 7.91 11.39 43.57
N ASP A 120 7.98 12.12 42.45
CA ASP A 120 7.94 13.60 42.49
C ASP A 120 6.51 14.12 42.74
N LEU A 121 5.50 13.57 42.06
CA LEU A 121 4.10 13.98 42.24
C LEU A 121 3.32 13.16 43.27
N GLY A 122 3.84 12.01 43.70
CA GLY A 122 3.16 11.16 44.67
C GLY A 122 1.82 10.60 44.17
N LEU A 123 1.67 10.31 42.88
CA LEU A 123 0.49 9.65 42.32
C LEU A 123 0.55 8.13 42.52
N ASN A 124 -0.62 7.48 42.51
CA ASN A 124 -0.66 6.02 42.46
C ASN A 124 -0.40 5.58 41.02
N THR A 125 0.79 5.02 40.78
CA THR A 125 1.34 4.80 39.43
C THR A 125 1.74 3.34 39.27
N TRP A 126 1.49 2.78 38.10
CA TRP A 126 1.86 1.39 37.78
C TRP A 126 2.37 1.27 36.34
N ILE A 127 3.08 0.17 36.09
CA ILE A 127 3.49 -0.24 34.76
C ILE A 127 2.65 -1.46 34.39
N TRP A 128 2.04 -1.43 33.21
CA TRP A 128 1.39 -2.59 32.63
C TRP A 128 2.20 -3.08 31.45
N THR A 129 2.59 -4.35 31.48
CA THR A 129 3.53 -4.93 30.52
C THR A 129 2.86 -5.81 29.49
N TYR A 130 3.42 -5.85 28.28
CA TYR A 130 3.03 -6.75 27.21
C TYR A 130 4.26 -7.18 26.40
N GLU A 131 4.18 -8.32 25.72
CA GLU A 131 5.24 -8.77 24.83
C GLU A 131 5.03 -8.22 23.42
N ALA A 132 6.11 -7.78 22.78
CA ALA A 132 6.12 -7.42 21.37
C ALA A 132 7.46 -7.77 20.70
N VAL A 133 7.49 -7.72 19.37
CA VAL A 133 8.68 -8.01 18.58
C VAL A 133 9.23 -6.71 18.01
N VAL A 134 10.50 -6.42 18.27
CA VAL A 134 11.17 -5.19 17.82
C VAL A 134 12.47 -5.52 17.06
N PRO A 135 12.85 -4.70 16.07
CA PRO A 135 14.15 -4.79 15.43
C PRO A 135 15.22 -4.11 16.32
N TYR A 136 16.27 -4.85 16.68
CA TYR A 136 17.30 -4.43 17.62
C TYR A 136 18.71 -4.49 17.01
N ASP A 137 19.37 -3.34 16.84
CA ASP A 137 20.77 -3.23 16.43
C ASP A 137 21.71 -3.39 17.64
N ALA A 138 22.33 -4.55 17.77
CA ALA A 138 23.29 -4.88 18.82
C ALA A 138 24.72 -4.42 18.46
N ASN A 139 24.89 -3.13 18.21
CA ASN A 139 26.18 -2.49 17.92
C ASN A 139 26.89 -2.95 16.64
N SER A 140 26.25 -2.76 15.48
CA SER A 140 26.87 -2.87 14.16
C SER A 140 28.11 -1.98 13.98
N THR A 141 29.12 -2.44 13.23
CA THR A 141 30.42 -1.76 13.05
C THR A 141 30.94 -1.80 11.62
N LEU A 142 31.69 -0.77 11.22
CA LEU A 142 32.46 -0.74 9.97
C LEU A 142 33.96 -0.73 10.32
N VAL A 143 34.69 -1.76 9.94
CA VAL A 143 36.12 -1.91 10.19
C VAL A 143 36.88 -1.73 8.88
N ILE A 144 37.71 -0.68 8.78
CA ILE A 144 38.68 -0.56 7.70
C ILE A 144 39.83 -1.53 7.98
N LEU A 145 40.11 -2.43 7.03
CA LEU A 145 41.18 -3.43 7.10
C LEU A 145 42.48 -2.93 6.46
N SER A 146 42.35 -2.15 5.38
CA SER A 146 43.45 -1.55 4.61
C SER A 146 43.03 -0.15 4.13
N PRO A 147 43.92 0.85 4.04
CA PRO A 147 45.36 0.79 4.33
C PRO A 147 45.73 0.91 5.81
N VAL A 148 44.83 1.44 6.65
CA VAL A 148 45.05 1.63 8.09
C VAL A 148 43.85 1.08 8.84
N LYS A 149 44.12 0.25 9.85
CA LYS A 149 43.04 -0.32 10.66
C LYS A 149 42.31 0.77 11.45
N ARG A 150 41.00 0.90 11.21
CA ARG A 150 40.10 1.84 11.88
C ARG A 150 38.74 1.18 12.10
N VAL A 151 38.06 1.55 13.18
CA VAL A 151 36.75 0.99 13.54
C VAL A 151 35.79 2.15 13.75
N PHE A 152 34.67 2.13 13.03
CA PHE A 152 33.60 3.11 13.13
C PHE A 152 32.33 2.43 13.64
N ARG A 153 31.59 3.10 14.54
CA ARG A 153 30.23 2.71 14.88
C ARG A 153 29.31 3.11 13.74
N VAL A 154 28.50 2.18 13.25
CA VAL A 154 27.50 2.43 12.21
C VAL A 154 26.17 1.84 12.64
N TYR A 155 25.06 2.52 12.38
CA TYR A 155 23.74 2.13 12.87
C TYR A 155 22.94 1.50 11.74
N ALA A 156 22.41 0.30 11.95
CA ALA A 156 21.60 -0.38 10.95
C ALA A 156 20.23 0.30 10.77
N LEU A 157 19.79 0.43 9.52
CA LEU A 157 18.47 0.94 9.17
C LEU A 157 17.39 -0.13 9.45
N PHE A 158 16.13 0.28 9.47
CA PHE A 158 14.98 -0.59 9.63
C PHE A 158 15.00 -1.73 8.59
N PRO A 159 14.64 -2.98 8.98
CA PRO A 159 14.62 -4.13 8.07
C PRO A 159 13.78 -3.92 6.81
N ASN A 160 14.21 -4.54 5.71
CA ASN A 160 13.42 -4.66 4.48
C ASN A 160 12.33 -5.71 4.67
N LEU A 161 11.08 -5.31 4.84
CA LEU A 161 10.00 -6.19 5.30
C LEU A 161 10.42 -6.91 6.60
N VAL A 162 10.86 -8.17 6.52
CA VAL A 162 11.36 -8.98 7.64
C VAL A 162 12.90 -9.18 7.64
N GLN A 163 13.59 -8.73 6.59
CA GLN A 163 14.98 -9.03 6.33
C GLN A 163 15.93 -8.12 7.11
N THR A 164 16.55 -8.65 8.17
CA THR A 164 17.45 -7.91 9.07
C THR A 164 18.84 -7.67 8.50
N CYS A 165 19.24 -8.41 7.46
CA CYS A 165 20.57 -8.32 6.85
C CYS A 165 21.74 -8.56 7.84
N THR A 166 21.51 -9.32 8.91
CA THR A 166 22.58 -9.68 9.84
C THR A 166 23.65 -10.52 9.17
N GLY A 167 24.91 -10.16 9.41
CA GLY A 167 26.05 -10.85 8.83
C GLY A 167 27.32 -10.00 8.75
N VAL A 168 28.33 -10.58 8.13
CA VAL A 168 29.64 -9.95 7.88
C VAL A 168 29.83 -9.79 6.37
N TYR A 169 30.14 -8.57 5.94
CA TYR A 169 30.27 -8.20 4.54
C TYR A 169 31.64 -7.55 4.33
N GLU A 170 32.45 -8.11 3.43
CA GLU A 170 33.77 -7.59 3.10
C GLU A 170 33.86 -7.15 1.63
N GLY A 171 34.49 -6.00 1.40
CA GLY A 171 34.67 -5.47 0.05
C GLY A 171 35.48 -4.18 0.02
N LYS A 172 35.81 -3.75 -1.20
CA LYS A 172 36.40 -2.43 -1.46
C LYS A 172 35.39 -1.33 -1.13
N VAL A 173 35.83 -0.26 -0.50
CA VAL A 173 34.99 0.90 -0.17
C VAL A 173 34.97 1.87 -1.35
N VAL A 174 33.78 2.25 -1.82
CA VAL A 174 33.61 3.15 -2.97
C VAL A 174 32.68 4.31 -2.60
N TYR A 175 33.21 5.53 -2.64
CA TYR A 175 32.41 6.74 -2.42
C TYR A 175 31.72 7.20 -3.71
N VAL A 176 30.41 7.45 -3.66
CA VAL A 176 29.59 7.81 -4.84
C VAL A 176 28.76 9.08 -4.65
N GLY A 177 29.06 9.92 -3.67
CA GLY A 177 28.37 11.19 -3.48
C GLY A 177 26.86 11.00 -3.28
N GLU A 178 26.04 11.53 -4.20
CA GLU A 178 24.56 11.39 -4.17
C GLU A 178 24.07 10.07 -4.77
N GLY A 179 24.94 9.27 -5.37
CA GLY A 179 24.59 7.98 -5.96
C GLY A 179 23.73 8.07 -7.22
N ASN A 180 23.78 9.17 -7.98
CA ASN A 180 23.19 9.17 -9.31
C ASN A 180 23.94 8.18 -10.21
N VAL A 181 23.33 7.68 -11.28
CA VAL A 181 23.98 6.72 -12.20
C VAL A 181 25.35 7.22 -12.69
N LYS A 182 25.48 8.53 -12.95
CA LYS A 182 26.75 9.19 -13.33
C LYS A 182 27.86 9.09 -12.27
N ASP A 183 27.50 8.99 -10.99
CA ASP A 183 28.46 9.01 -9.87
C ASP A 183 29.14 7.64 -9.67
N PHE A 184 28.61 6.60 -10.33
CA PHE A 184 29.20 5.27 -10.44
C PHE A 184 30.13 5.13 -11.66
N GLU A 185 30.14 6.08 -12.59
CA GLU A 185 30.88 5.94 -13.85
C GLU A 185 32.38 5.70 -13.62
N GLY A 186 32.94 4.71 -14.33
CA GLY A 186 34.35 4.33 -14.21
C GLY A 186 34.73 3.61 -12.90
N LYS A 187 33.78 3.31 -12.01
CA LYS A 187 34.03 2.62 -10.73
C LYS A 187 33.60 1.16 -10.81
N ASN A 188 34.38 0.26 -10.18
CA ASN A 188 33.99 -1.12 -10.01
C ASN A 188 33.15 -1.28 -8.74
N ILE A 189 31.85 -1.53 -8.91
CA ILE A 189 30.87 -1.58 -7.81
C ILE A 189 30.59 -3.02 -7.35
N THR A 190 30.79 -4.01 -8.22
CA THR A 190 30.50 -5.40 -7.91
C THR A 190 31.35 -5.89 -6.73
N GLY A 191 30.70 -6.41 -5.70
CA GLY A 191 31.35 -6.89 -4.48
C GLY A 191 31.82 -5.79 -3.50
N SER A 192 31.54 -4.51 -3.79
CA SER A 192 32.00 -3.35 -3.00
C SER A 192 31.07 -3.00 -1.83
N ILE A 193 31.56 -2.17 -0.90
CA ILE A 193 30.78 -1.47 0.12
C ILE A 193 30.68 -0.01 -0.32
N VAL A 194 29.47 0.45 -0.66
CA VAL A 194 29.27 1.79 -1.20
C VAL A 194 29.05 2.79 -0.07
N VAL A 195 29.73 3.93 -0.12
CA VAL A 195 29.52 5.06 0.79
C VAL A 195 28.84 6.19 0.03
N MET A 196 27.72 6.70 0.55
CA MET A 196 26.95 7.76 -0.11
C MET A 196 26.24 8.68 0.87
N ASN A 197 25.82 9.86 0.39
CA ASN A 197 25.05 10.81 1.19
C ASN A 197 23.65 10.25 1.49
N TYR A 198 23.13 10.46 2.71
CA TYR A 198 21.79 10.00 3.08
C TYR A 198 20.68 10.66 2.25
N ASN A 199 20.77 11.98 2.03
CA ASN A 199 19.80 12.76 1.25
C ASN A 199 20.02 12.51 -0.26
N SER A 200 19.52 11.37 -0.72
CA SER A 200 19.77 10.80 -2.06
C SER A 200 18.59 9.97 -2.57
N ARG A 201 17.43 10.03 -1.90
CA ARG A 201 16.22 9.27 -2.26
C ARG A 201 16.53 7.77 -2.45
N ALA A 202 16.04 7.15 -3.50
CA ALA A 202 16.25 5.73 -3.77
C ALA A 202 17.54 5.39 -4.54
N ASN A 203 18.45 6.35 -4.76
CA ASN A 203 19.66 6.15 -5.57
C ASN A 203 20.56 4.99 -5.09
N TRP A 204 20.48 4.61 -3.82
CA TRP A 204 21.20 3.46 -3.27
C TRP A 204 20.81 2.14 -3.95
N MET A 205 19.65 2.07 -4.59
CA MET A 205 19.20 0.90 -5.35
C MET A 205 20.02 0.67 -6.62
N TYR A 206 20.66 1.71 -7.18
CA TYR A 206 21.64 1.49 -8.25
C TYR A 206 22.88 0.76 -7.74
N ALA A 207 23.34 1.06 -6.52
CA ALA A 207 24.45 0.33 -5.91
C ALA A 207 24.10 -1.16 -5.74
N LEU A 208 22.88 -1.45 -5.26
CA LEU A 208 22.33 -2.81 -5.21
C LEU A 208 22.33 -3.47 -6.61
N ASN A 209 21.70 -2.84 -7.60
CA ASN A 209 21.58 -3.41 -8.95
C ASN A 209 22.94 -3.59 -9.68
N LEU A 210 23.95 -2.80 -9.33
CA LEU A 210 25.34 -2.93 -9.83
C LEU A 210 26.17 -3.99 -9.08
N GLY A 211 25.57 -4.67 -8.10
CA GLY A 211 26.17 -5.79 -7.36
C GLY A 211 26.99 -5.39 -6.14
N ALA A 212 26.74 -4.22 -5.53
CA ALA A 212 27.34 -3.89 -4.23
C ALA A 212 26.88 -4.88 -3.16
N LYS A 213 27.71 -5.10 -2.12
CA LYS A 213 27.36 -5.96 -0.98
C LYS A 213 26.62 -5.23 0.12
N ALA A 214 26.81 -3.91 0.25
CA ALA A 214 26.18 -3.09 1.27
C ALA A 214 26.28 -1.60 0.93
N VAL A 215 25.49 -0.78 1.63
CA VAL A 215 25.59 0.69 1.59
C VAL A 215 25.76 1.29 2.99
N VAL A 216 26.66 2.26 3.09
CA VAL A 216 26.94 3.08 4.27
C VAL A 216 26.54 4.53 3.95
N PHE A 217 25.46 4.99 4.56
CA PHE A 217 25.00 6.37 4.42
C PHE A 217 25.76 7.31 5.35
N ILE A 218 26.15 8.48 4.86
CA ILE A 218 26.67 9.56 5.68
C ILE A 218 25.48 10.33 6.27
N GLU A 219 25.42 10.40 7.61
CA GLU A 219 24.41 11.20 8.31
C GLU A 219 24.47 12.66 7.87
N PRO A 220 23.34 13.26 7.47
CA PRO A 220 23.29 14.66 7.08
C PRO A 220 23.12 15.54 8.33
N LEU A 221 23.49 16.82 8.23
CA LEU A 221 23.19 17.80 9.28
C LEU A 221 21.69 18.15 9.38
N TYR A 222 20.96 17.88 8.30
CA TYR A 222 19.53 18.09 8.19
C TYR A 222 18.95 17.09 7.18
N THR A 223 17.82 16.46 7.51
CA THR A 223 17.06 15.60 6.59
C THR A 223 15.57 15.78 6.82
N VAL A 224 14.78 15.26 5.88
CA VAL A 224 13.33 15.17 6.00
C VAL A 224 12.90 13.70 6.09
N ARG A 225 11.74 13.45 6.72
CA ARG A 225 11.09 12.15 6.89
C ARG A 225 11.01 11.37 5.59
N GLY A 226 10.62 12.04 4.51
CA GLY A 226 10.52 11.44 3.19
C GLY A 226 11.81 10.77 2.72
N GLU A 227 13.00 11.33 3.00
CA GLU A 227 14.28 10.69 2.65
C GLU A 227 14.46 9.34 3.35
N GLY A 228 13.96 9.20 4.58
CA GLY A 228 13.98 7.93 5.31
C GLY A 228 13.03 6.89 4.75
N ASP A 229 11.83 7.31 4.31
CA ASP A 229 10.90 6.40 3.62
C ASP A 229 11.53 5.79 2.36
N TYR A 230 12.39 6.54 1.65
CA TYR A 230 13.12 6.01 0.48
C TYR A 230 14.16 4.92 0.81
N LYS A 231 14.44 4.65 2.09
CA LYS A 231 15.48 3.71 2.53
C LYS A 231 14.94 2.39 3.06
N VAL A 232 13.62 2.18 3.05
CA VAL A 232 12.99 0.94 3.51
C VAL A 232 12.15 0.36 2.36
N LEU A 233 12.33 -0.92 2.04
CA LEU A 233 11.56 -1.62 1.02
C LEU A 233 10.51 -2.52 1.67
N GLU A 234 9.36 -2.63 1.02
CA GLU A 234 8.29 -3.57 1.39
C GLU A 234 8.50 -4.97 0.79
N VAL A 235 9.73 -5.30 0.40
CA VAL A 235 10.14 -6.64 -0.07
C VAL A 235 11.36 -7.10 0.72
N PRO A 236 11.52 -8.42 0.97
CA PRO A 236 12.57 -8.92 1.86
C PRO A 236 13.96 -9.03 1.20
N ILE A 237 14.43 -7.97 0.54
CA ILE A 237 15.78 -7.90 -0.06
C ILE A 237 16.85 -7.87 1.04
N LYS A 238 17.86 -8.74 0.90
CA LYS A 238 19.01 -8.85 1.82
C LYS A 238 20.15 -7.92 1.40
N PHE A 239 19.91 -6.62 1.47
CA PHE A 239 20.91 -5.59 1.21
C PHE A 239 21.17 -4.76 2.48
N PRO A 240 22.32 -4.96 3.16
CA PRO A 240 22.66 -4.24 4.37
C PRO A 240 22.75 -2.73 4.12
N ARG A 241 22.03 -1.97 4.96
CA ARG A 241 22.05 -0.50 4.96
C ARG A 241 22.37 -0.03 6.36
N VAL A 242 23.41 0.77 6.47
CA VAL A 242 23.80 1.38 7.74
C VAL A 242 24.03 2.87 7.55
N ILE A 243 23.96 3.64 8.63
CA ILE A 243 24.34 5.05 8.65
C ILE A 243 25.56 5.25 9.57
N ILE A 244 26.50 6.07 9.13
CA ILE A 244 27.64 6.53 9.93
C ILE A 244 27.39 7.98 10.38
N ARG A 245 27.69 8.27 11.65
CA ARG A 245 27.56 9.62 12.22
C ARG A 245 28.38 10.63 11.41
N TYR A 246 27.87 11.87 11.31
CA TYR A 246 28.54 12.92 10.55
C TYR A 246 29.99 13.20 11.01
N THR A 247 30.26 13.09 12.32
CA THR A 247 31.60 13.26 12.90
C THR A 247 32.60 12.23 12.40
N ASP A 248 32.18 10.96 12.42
CA ASP A 248 33.01 9.81 12.07
C ASP A 248 33.18 9.70 10.55
N ALA A 249 32.15 10.10 9.81
CA ALA A 249 32.17 10.16 8.35
C ALA A 249 33.26 11.09 7.82
N LYS A 250 33.60 12.18 8.53
CA LYS A 250 34.69 13.09 8.11
C LYS A 250 36.03 12.37 8.03
N GLU A 251 36.35 11.55 9.04
CA GLU A 251 37.58 10.76 9.06
C GLU A 251 37.57 9.71 7.93
N LEU A 252 36.44 9.01 7.74
CA LEU A 252 36.29 8.03 6.66
C LEU A 252 36.48 8.67 5.28
N ILE A 253 35.86 9.82 5.01
CA ILE A 253 36.00 10.53 3.73
C ILE A 253 37.44 11.01 3.52
N HIS A 254 38.10 11.51 4.56
CA HIS A 254 39.51 11.92 4.46
C HIS A 254 40.40 10.73 4.11
N LEU A 255 40.21 9.60 4.78
CA LEU A 255 40.92 8.35 4.49
C LEU A 255 40.70 7.89 3.04
N LEU A 256 39.47 7.98 2.54
CA LEU A 256 39.14 7.61 1.15
C LEU A 256 39.84 8.51 0.13
N ARG A 257 39.86 9.83 0.36
CA ARG A 257 40.55 10.79 -0.51
C ARG A 257 42.07 10.58 -0.51
N ASP A 258 42.65 10.34 0.66
CA ASP A 258 44.09 10.10 0.79
C ASP A 258 44.50 8.79 0.11
N ALA A 259 43.68 7.75 0.22
CA ALA A 259 43.90 6.47 -0.45
C ALA A 259 43.77 6.61 -1.98
N GLU A 260 42.77 7.35 -2.47
CA GLU A 260 42.59 7.68 -3.89
C GLU A 260 43.80 8.43 -4.46
N ALA A 261 44.30 9.45 -3.75
CA ALA A 261 45.49 10.22 -4.14
C ALA A 261 46.76 9.34 -4.23
N LYS A 262 46.81 8.27 -3.42
CA LYS A 262 47.92 7.29 -3.40
C LYS A 262 47.66 6.07 -4.31
N SER A 263 46.53 6.01 -5.00
CA SER A 263 46.09 4.84 -5.79
C SER A 263 46.07 3.53 -4.99
N VAL A 264 45.66 3.59 -3.72
CA VAL A 264 45.54 2.43 -2.82
C VAL A 264 44.07 2.12 -2.57
N ASP A 265 43.72 0.84 -2.60
CA ASP A 265 42.37 0.40 -2.30
C ASP A 265 42.09 0.38 -0.79
N VAL A 266 40.94 0.95 -0.42
CA VAL A 266 40.39 0.85 0.94
C VAL A 266 39.52 -0.39 1.01
N ILE A 267 39.88 -1.34 1.87
CA ILE A 267 39.11 -2.57 2.10
C ILE A 267 38.45 -2.49 3.46
N ALA A 268 37.16 -2.79 3.55
CA ALA A 268 36.43 -2.77 4.80
C ALA A 268 35.64 -4.06 5.04
N ARG A 269 35.39 -4.32 6.32
CA ARG A 269 34.48 -5.31 6.85
C ARG A 269 33.33 -4.60 7.56
N LEU A 270 32.13 -4.72 7.03
CA LEU A 270 30.90 -4.28 7.67
C LEU A 270 30.28 -5.46 8.43
N GLU A 271 30.11 -5.31 9.74
CA GLU A 271 29.42 -6.28 10.59
C GLU A 271 28.06 -5.69 11.01
N VAL A 272 26.98 -6.28 10.49
CA VAL A 272 25.59 -5.88 10.80
C VAL A 272 25.00 -6.84 11.81
N LYS A 273 24.51 -6.29 12.93
CA LYS A 273 24.01 -6.99 14.11
C LYS A 273 22.55 -6.63 14.40
N MET A 274 21.67 -6.73 13.40
CA MET A 274 20.25 -6.40 13.51
C MET A 274 19.41 -7.66 13.75
N TYR A 275 18.66 -7.71 14.84
CA TYR A 275 17.90 -8.91 15.23
C TYR A 275 16.44 -8.59 15.50
N TRP A 276 15.55 -9.49 15.13
CA TRP A 276 14.19 -9.47 15.68
C TRP A 276 14.24 -10.04 17.10
N ARG A 277 13.84 -9.25 18.08
CA ARG A 277 13.82 -9.66 19.49
C ARG A 277 12.42 -9.53 20.05
N LYS A 278 11.97 -10.58 20.74
CA LYS A 278 10.82 -10.48 21.62
C LYS A 278 11.25 -9.75 22.89
N VAL A 279 10.58 -8.65 23.19
CA VAL A 279 10.86 -7.77 24.34
C VAL A 279 9.59 -7.56 25.15
N VAL A 280 9.74 -7.39 26.45
CA VAL A 280 8.65 -6.99 27.35
C VAL A 280 8.64 -5.47 27.40
N LEU A 281 7.56 -4.88 26.91
CA LEU A 281 7.35 -3.43 26.87
C LEU A 281 6.37 -3.02 27.96
N GLY A 282 6.50 -1.80 28.46
CA GLY A 282 5.63 -1.22 29.49
C GLY A 282 4.83 -0.02 28.99
N ASN A 283 3.57 0.05 29.40
CA ASN A 283 2.76 1.27 29.42
C ASN A 283 2.77 1.82 30.85
N ILE A 284 2.90 3.13 31.02
CA ILE A 284 2.94 3.77 32.34
C ILE A 284 1.61 4.47 32.59
N PHE A 285 1.00 4.19 33.74
CA PHE A 285 -0.28 4.75 34.11
C PHE A 285 -0.21 5.43 35.47
N ALA A 286 -1.00 6.49 35.66
CA ALA A 286 -1.17 7.12 36.96
C ALA A 286 -2.63 7.54 37.19
N TRP A 287 -3.10 7.33 38.42
CA TRP A 287 -4.47 7.63 38.81
C TRP A 287 -4.57 8.96 39.56
N ILE A 288 -5.47 9.83 39.09
CA ILE A 288 -5.86 11.06 39.78
C ILE A 288 -7.35 10.96 40.10
N PRO A 289 -7.72 10.77 41.38
CA PRO A 289 -9.12 10.63 41.75
C PRO A 289 -9.86 11.96 41.59
N GLY A 290 -11.09 11.94 41.11
CA GLY A 290 -11.96 13.11 41.01
C GLY A 290 -12.51 13.53 42.38
N THR A 291 -13.13 14.71 42.46
CA THR A 291 -13.90 15.14 43.64
C THR A 291 -15.38 14.70 43.57
N LEU A 292 -15.90 14.36 42.38
CA LEU A 292 -17.22 13.76 42.21
C LEU A 292 -17.14 12.26 42.50
N ASN A 293 -18.13 11.76 43.24
CA ASN A 293 -18.29 10.33 43.48
C ASN A 293 -19.00 9.66 42.30
N GLU A 294 -18.32 9.57 41.16
CA GLU A 294 -18.79 8.88 39.95
C GLU A 294 -17.81 7.76 39.53
N PRO A 295 -18.29 6.64 38.95
CA PRO A 295 -17.43 5.53 38.54
C PRO A 295 -16.70 5.80 37.22
N TYR A 296 -16.99 6.91 36.55
CA TYR A 296 -16.48 7.21 35.22
C TYR A 296 -15.06 7.78 35.27
N VAL A 297 -14.29 7.46 34.24
CA VAL A 297 -12.88 7.81 34.09
C VAL A 297 -12.66 8.46 32.73
N ILE A 298 -11.93 9.57 32.73
CA ILE A 298 -11.42 10.19 31.50
C ILE A 298 -9.94 9.83 31.40
N MET A 299 -9.55 9.26 30.26
CA MET A 299 -8.16 8.90 29.99
C MET A 299 -7.46 10.04 29.24
N LEU A 300 -6.27 10.44 29.69
CA LEU A 300 -5.38 11.32 28.94
C LEU A 300 -4.22 10.47 28.43
N ALA A 301 -4.15 10.28 27.12
CA ALA A 301 -3.26 9.29 26.51
C ALA A 301 -2.25 9.92 25.55
N CYS A 302 -0.98 9.55 25.64
CA CYS A 302 0.02 9.91 24.64
C CYS A 302 0.99 8.75 24.39
N LEU A 303 1.73 8.82 23.28
CA LEU A 303 2.90 7.98 23.06
C LEU A 303 4.12 8.68 23.65
N PHE A 304 5.01 7.92 24.29
CA PHE A 304 6.27 8.47 24.83
C PHE A 304 7.51 7.96 24.10
N ASP A 305 7.36 6.92 23.29
CA ASP A 305 8.35 6.40 22.38
C ASP A 305 8.03 6.79 20.94
N ALA A 306 8.98 6.56 20.02
CA ALA A 306 8.89 7.06 18.65
C ALA A 306 9.34 6.03 17.62
N TYR A 307 8.89 6.18 16.39
CA TYR A 307 9.46 5.46 15.25
C TYR A 307 10.69 6.21 14.72
N GLY A 308 11.67 5.49 14.19
CA GLY A 308 12.75 6.07 13.40
C GLY A 308 13.29 5.07 12.39
N VAL A 309 13.64 5.55 11.20
CA VAL A 309 14.19 4.70 10.10
C VAL A 309 15.53 4.07 10.49
N VAL A 310 16.24 4.68 11.45
CA VAL A 310 17.46 4.15 12.05
C VAL A 310 17.15 3.83 13.53
N PRO A 311 16.67 2.63 13.87
CA PRO A 311 16.20 2.31 15.23
C PRO A 311 17.22 2.58 16.34
N GLY A 312 18.52 2.37 16.08
CA GLY A 312 19.59 2.68 17.04
C GLY A 312 19.89 4.17 17.22
N LEU A 313 19.22 5.05 16.47
CA LEU A 313 19.50 6.48 16.42
C LEU A 313 18.22 7.33 16.24
N THR A 314 17.31 7.22 17.21
CA THR A 314 16.01 7.92 17.20
C THR A 314 15.84 8.79 18.46
N PRO A 315 16.40 10.02 18.51
CA PRO A 315 16.24 10.90 19.68
C PRO A 315 14.77 11.38 19.85
N ALA A 316 14.15 11.72 18.72
CA ALA A 316 12.74 12.12 18.60
C ALA A 316 12.34 13.32 19.46
N ALA A 317 13.14 14.39 19.52
CA ALA A 317 12.91 15.47 20.47
C ALA A 317 11.56 16.20 20.30
N ASP A 318 11.13 16.48 19.06
CA ASP A 318 9.86 17.14 18.79
C ASP A 318 8.67 16.27 19.23
N GLU A 319 8.73 14.96 18.96
CA GLU A 319 7.72 13.99 19.40
C GLU A 319 7.58 13.91 20.93
N ALA A 320 8.64 14.24 21.69
CA ALA A 320 8.62 14.26 23.15
C ALA A 320 7.73 15.37 23.73
N CYS A 321 7.37 16.39 22.95
CA CYS A 321 6.55 17.52 23.41
C CYS A 321 5.19 17.06 23.96
N SER A 322 4.56 16.06 23.34
CA SER A 322 3.26 15.54 23.78
C SER A 322 3.34 14.94 25.19
N ALA A 323 4.33 14.07 25.44
CA ALA A 323 4.55 13.48 26.75
C ALA A 323 4.98 14.52 27.78
N ALA A 324 5.83 15.48 27.41
CA ALA A 324 6.28 16.56 28.28
C ALA A 324 5.12 17.47 28.74
N VAL A 325 4.21 17.83 27.83
CA VAL A 325 3.00 18.60 28.17
C VAL A 325 2.09 17.79 29.09
N LEU A 326 1.92 16.48 28.85
CA LEU A 326 1.09 15.64 29.71
C LEU A 326 1.69 15.46 31.12
N LEU A 327 3.01 15.38 31.26
CA LEU A 327 3.70 15.37 32.56
C LEU A 327 3.48 16.68 33.32
N GLU A 328 3.65 17.82 32.66
CA GLU A 328 3.37 19.11 33.29
C GLU A 328 1.89 19.25 33.65
N PHE A 329 0.98 18.76 32.81
CA PHE A 329 -0.44 18.78 33.12
C PHE A 329 -0.80 17.84 34.28
N ALA A 330 -0.08 16.71 34.44
CA ALA A 330 -0.23 15.84 35.61
C ALA A 330 0.08 16.56 36.92
N ARG A 331 1.11 17.44 36.93
CA ARG A 331 1.43 18.30 38.08
C ARG A 331 0.25 19.24 38.39
N ILE A 332 -0.29 19.90 37.36
CA ILE A 332 -1.43 20.82 37.51
C ILE A 332 -2.66 20.09 38.06
N LEU A 333 -2.99 18.91 37.51
CA LEU A 333 -4.13 18.09 37.96
C LEU A 333 -3.96 17.54 39.39
N LYS A 334 -2.71 17.35 39.82
CA LYS A 334 -2.39 16.94 41.19
C LYS A 334 -2.57 18.11 42.17
N GLU A 335 -2.11 19.29 41.81
CA GLU A 335 -2.25 20.51 42.63
C GLU A 335 -3.70 21.00 42.68
N HIS A 336 -4.39 20.97 41.54
CA HIS A 336 -5.76 21.40 41.37
C HIS A 336 -6.62 20.21 40.97
N ARG A 337 -7.14 19.51 41.97
CA ARG A 337 -7.84 18.23 41.78
C ARG A 337 -9.12 18.43 40.93
N PRO A 338 -9.27 17.71 39.79
CA PRO A 338 -10.44 17.82 38.93
C PRO A 338 -11.69 17.20 39.57
N LYS A 339 -12.86 17.48 38.99
CA LYS A 339 -14.12 16.87 39.43
C LYS A 339 -14.22 15.40 39.03
N ARG A 340 -13.78 15.04 37.83
CA ARG A 340 -13.84 13.67 37.30
C ARG A 340 -12.56 12.89 37.58
N ASN A 341 -12.66 11.56 37.63
CA ASN A 341 -11.47 10.71 37.73
C ASN A 341 -10.65 10.79 36.44
N VAL A 342 -9.33 10.87 36.57
CA VAL A 342 -8.41 10.92 35.44
C VAL A 342 -7.43 9.75 35.49
N LEU A 343 -7.32 9.06 34.37
CA LEU A 343 -6.27 8.08 34.11
C LEU A 343 -5.25 8.69 33.15
N LEU A 344 -4.05 8.97 33.64
CA LEU A 344 -2.92 9.32 32.79
C LEU A 344 -2.36 8.04 32.17
N ALA A 345 -2.16 8.02 30.86
CA ALA A 345 -1.71 6.85 30.12
C ALA A 345 -0.59 7.21 29.13
N PHE A 346 0.63 6.77 29.44
CA PHE A 346 1.80 6.89 28.57
C PHE A 346 2.02 5.54 27.90
N PHE A 347 1.57 5.43 26.65
CA PHE A 347 1.65 4.21 25.86
C PHE A 347 3.00 4.07 25.16
N SER A 348 3.47 2.82 25.10
CA SER A 348 4.62 2.42 24.29
C SER A 348 4.19 1.75 22.98
N GLY A 349 5.16 1.44 22.12
CA GLY A 349 4.95 0.70 20.90
C GLY A 349 4.61 1.58 19.70
N ALA A 350 4.97 2.87 19.71
CA ALA A 350 4.76 3.78 18.58
C ALA A 350 5.34 3.22 17.26
N ALA A 351 6.53 2.62 17.32
CA ALA A 351 7.25 2.12 16.14
C ALA A 351 6.68 0.83 15.54
N ILE A 352 5.80 0.13 16.26
CA ILE A 352 5.27 -1.20 15.92
C ILE A 352 3.74 -1.19 15.92
N GLY A 353 3.17 -0.14 15.33
CA GLY A 353 1.74 0.03 15.14
C GLY A 353 0.99 0.31 16.44
N MET A 354 1.52 1.20 17.30
CA MET A 354 0.91 1.60 18.57
C MET A 354 0.57 0.40 19.46
N ALA A 355 1.50 -0.57 19.53
CA ALA A 355 1.26 -1.88 20.13
C ALA A 355 0.76 -1.79 21.58
N GLY A 356 1.33 -0.89 22.40
CA GLY A 356 0.92 -0.74 23.79
C GLY A 356 -0.54 -0.38 23.95
N ALA A 357 -1.06 0.54 23.14
CA ALA A 357 -2.47 0.90 23.15
C ALA A 357 -3.35 -0.24 22.64
N ARG A 358 -2.96 -0.93 21.55
CA ARG A 358 -3.74 -2.06 21.01
C ARG A 358 -3.82 -3.24 21.98
N HIS A 359 -2.70 -3.63 22.58
CA HIS A 359 -2.66 -4.73 23.54
C HIS A 359 -3.46 -4.37 24.80
N PHE A 360 -3.33 -3.14 25.28
CA PHE A 360 -4.12 -2.65 26.41
C PHE A 360 -5.62 -2.60 26.07
N ALA A 361 -5.97 -2.19 24.86
CA ALA A 361 -7.35 -2.13 24.41
C ALA A 361 -8.00 -3.52 24.34
N GLU A 362 -7.29 -4.53 23.80
CA GLU A 362 -7.74 -5.93 23.85
C GLU A 362 -7.89 -6.43 25.30
N TYR A 363 -6.98 -6.06 26.19
CA TYR A 363 -7.04 -6.47 27.61
C TYR A 363 -8.21 -5.82 28.35
N LEU A 364 -8.31 -4.49 28.33
CA LEU A 364 -9.28 -3.76 29.13
C LEU A 364 -10.68 -3.80 28.51
N PHE A 365 -10.84 -3.49 27.21
CA PHE A 365 -12.16 -3.29 26.60
C PHE A 365 -12.83 -4.57 26.09
N PHE A 366 -12.08 -5.68 25.94
CA PHE A 366 -12.66 -6.97 25.55
C PHE A 366 -12.60 -8.03 26.66
N LYS A 367 -11.52 -8.11 27.45
CA LYS A 367 -11.42 -9.11 28.53
C LYS A 367 -11.98 -8.63 29.87
N HIS A 368 -11.96 -7.32 30.12
CA HIS A 368 -12.35 -6.68 31.38
C HIS A 368 -13.40 -5.56 31.18
N TRP A 369 -14.33 -5.74 30.24
CA TRP A 369 -15.34 -4.74 29.93
C TRP A 369 -16.28 -4.44 31.10
N ASP A 370 -16.79 -5.49 31.76
CA ASP A 370 -17.81 -5.40 32.80
C ASP A 370 -17.24 -5.08 34.18
N ASN A 371 -18.06 -4.45 35.02
CA ASN A 371 -17.70 -4.09 36.40
C ASN A 371 -17.57 -5.31 37.32
N ASP A 372 -18.12 -6.46 36.94
CA ASP A 372 -18.04 -7.69 37.74
C ASP A 372 -16.67 -8.36 37.66
N LYS A 373 -15.85 -8.00 36.65
CA LYS A 373 -14.52 -8.54 36.42
C LYS A 373 -13.53 -7.41 36.08
N PRO A 374 -13.31 -6.44 36.99
CA PRO A 374 -12.42 -5.33 36.73
C PRO A 374 -10.99 -5.83 36.55
N ALA A 375 -10.22 -5.11 35.73
CA ALA A 375 -8.78 -5.31 35.68
C ALA A 375 -8.16 -4.76 36.97
N ILE A 376 -7.36 -5.58 37.64
CA ILE A 376 -6.69 -5.22 38.90
C ILE A 376 -5.23 -4.92 38.61
N PHE A 377 -4.78 -3.72 38.98
CA PHE A 377 -3.42 -3.26 38.79
C PHE A 377 -2.76 -2.98 40.15
N ASN A 378 -1.48 -3.36 40.27
CA ASN A 378 -0.70 -3.08 41.46
C ASN A 378 0.04 -1.74 41.30
N GLY A 379 -0.47 -0.69 41.94
CA GLY A 379 0.12 0.63 41.90
C GLY A 379 1.03 0.93 43.08
N SER A 380 1.89 1.93 42.91
CA SER A 380 2.87 2.40 43.91
C SER A 380 2.28 2.73 45.28
N LYS A 381 0.99 3.03 45.37
CA LYS A 381 0.27 3.37 46.62
C LYS A 381 -0.90 2.45 46.94
N GLY A 382 -1.09 1.38 46.17
CA GLY A 382 -2.16 0.39 46.39
C GLY A 382 -2.81 -0.10 45.11
N LEU A 383 -3.73 -1.06 45.27
CA LEU A 383 -4.45 -1.68 44.16
C LEU A 383 -5.41 -0.69 43.49
N ILE A 384 -5.49 -0.77 42.16
CA ILE A 384 -6.42 -0.02 41.33
C ILE A 384 -7.26 -1.03 40.55
N ALA A 385 -8.58 -0.88 40.62
CA ALA A 385 -9.53 -1.69 39.86
C ALA A 385 -10.23 -0.81 38.81
N ILE A 386 -10.09 -1.14 37.53
CA ILE A 386 -10.71 -0.39 36.42
C ILE A 386 -11.35 -1.38 35.44
N SER A 387 -12.56 -1.08 35.01
CA SER A 387 -13.26 -1.80 33.93
C SER A 387 -13.34 -0.99 32.65
N GLY A 388 -13.44 -1.66 31.50
CA GLY A 388 -13.52 -1.00 30.19
C GLY A 388 -14.70 -0.04 30.08
N ASN A 389 -15.88 -0.43 30.59
CA ASN A 389 -17.09 0.39 30.56
C ASN A 389 -17.06 1.65 31.46
N GLN A 390 -16.05 1.79 32.32
CA GLN A 390 -15.83 2.98 33.16
C GLN A 390 -15.11 4.09 32.40
N THR A 391 -14.33 3.75 31.37
CA THR A 391 -13.66 4.75 30.54
C THR A 391 -14.67 5.37 29.58
N VAL A 392 -14.96 6.66 29.73
CA VAL A 392 -16.00 7.34 28.93
C VAL A 392 -15.44 8.18 27.79
N ALA A 393 -14.20 8.64 27.90
CA ALA A 393 -13.54 9.42 26.85
C ALA A 393 -12.01 9.31 26.95
N VAL A 394 -11.33 9.45 25.82
CA VAL A 394 -9.87 9.57 25.73
C VAL A 394 -9.49 10.89 25.05
N PHE A 395 -8.61 11.66 25.67
CA PHE A 395 -8.05 12.87 25.05
C PHE A 395 -6.55 12.69 24.81
N VAL A 396 -6.11 13.02 23.60
CA VAL A 396 -4.75 12.73 23.14
C VAL A 396 -4.03 14.00 22.70
N PRO A 397 -3.02 14.49 23.45
CA PRO A 397 -2.10 15.48 22.92
C PRO A 397 -1.17 14.84 21.89
N CYS A 398 -1.10 15.40 20.68
CA CYS A 398 -0.25 14.96 19.59
C CYS A 398 0.40 16.19 18.93
N PHE A 399 1.36 16.77 19.65
CA PHE A 399 1.99 18.04 19.31
C PHE A 399 3.29 17.89 18.53
N SER A 400 3.55 18.88 17.70
CA SER A 400 4.78 19.15 16.96
C SER A 400 5.06 20.65 17.01
N SER A 401 6.34 21.03 16.97
CA SER A 401 6.74 22.43 16.98
C SER A 401 6.70 23.12 15.61
N ASP A 402 6.21 22.43 14.57
CA ASP A 402 6.03 22.95 13.20
C ASP A 402 5.12 24.19 13.13
N SER A 403 4.06 24.24 13.95
CA SER A 403 3.02 25.27 13.88
C SER A 403 2.36 25.50 15.24
N PRO A 404 1.90 26.74 15.54
CA PRO A 404 1.17 27.03 16.78
C PRO A 404 -0.31 26.64 16.75
N ALA A 405 -0.85 26.31 15.56
CA ALA A 405 -2.27 26.02 15.37
C ALA A 405 -2.61 24.56 15.70
N ILE A 406 -3.87 24.28 16.04
CA ILE A 406 -4.33 22.96 16.48
C ILE A 406 -5.51 22.52 15.62
N THR A 407 -5.53 21.27 15.21
CA THR A 407 -6.71 20.59 14.68
C THR A 407 -7.20 19.58 15.70
N LEU A 408 -8.48 19.67 16.05
CA LEU A 408 -9.20 18.65 16.79
C LEU A 408 -9.69 17.58 15.81
N THR A 409 -9.21 16.35 15.98
CA THR A 409 -9.58 15.26 15.07
C THR A 409 -9.78 13.94 15.79
N THR A 410 -10.67 13.13 15.23
CA THR A 410 -10.99 11.78 15.67
C THR A 410 -10.46 10.74 14.69
N LEU A 411 -10.21 11.12 13.43
CA LEU A 411 -9.81 10.21 12.36
C LEU A 411 -8.36 10.41 11.97
N GLY A 412 -7.68 9.29 11.71
CA GLY A 412 -6.30 9.30 11.26
C GLY A 412 -6.05 8.44 10.03
N THR A 413 -4.77 8.25 9.74
CA THR A 413 -4.27 7.53 8.57
C THR A 413 -3.71 6.15 8.92
N PHE A 414 -3.72 5.73 10.18
CA PHE A 414 -3.31 4.38 10.54
C PHE A 414 -4.42 3.38 10.18
N TYR A 415 -5.62 3.57 10.73
CA TYR A 415 -6.79 2.75 10.39
C TYR A 415 -7.60 3.29 9.19
N GLY A 416 -7.27 4.50 8.71
CA GLY A 416 -7.88 5.17 7.56
C GLY A 416 -9.25 5.82 7.85
N GLY A 417 -9.75 6.61 6.89
CA GLY A 417 -11.00 7.37 7.04
C GLY A 417 -12.24 6.50 7.27
N LEU A 418 -13.20 7.04 8.01
CA LEU A 418 -14.49 6.44 8.36
C LEU A 418 -15.62 7.36 7.90
N ASP A 419 -16.68 6.80 7.31
CA ASP A 419 -17.94 7.51 7.07
C ASP A 419 -18.75 7.56 8.37
N ILE A 420 -18.35 8.48 9.26
CA ILE A 420 -19.01 8.70 10.55
C ILE A 420 -20.45 9.19 10.32
N GLU A 421 -20.69 10.02 9.30
CA GLU A 421 -21.98 10.66 9.02
C GLU A 421 -23.09 9.67 8.63
N HIS A 422 -22.79 8.62 7.85
CA HIS A 422 -23.85 7.73 7.35
C HIS A 422 -23.86 6.34 8.00
N ARG A 423 -22.78 5.90 8.67
CA ARG A 423 -22.58 4.46 8.96
C ARG A 423 -22.05 4.11 10.35
N ALA A 424 -21.69 5.09 11.17
CA ALA A 424 -21.43 4.91 12.60
C ALA A 424 -22.46 5.75 13.37
N ALA A 425 -23.47 5.11 13.97
CA ALA A 425 -24.45 5.81 14.79
C ALA A 425 -23.74 6.40 16.03
N THR A 426 -23.35 7.67 15.94
CA THR A 426 -22.56 8.37 16.95
C THR A 426 -23.15 9.75 17.17
N ASN A 427 -23.22 10.20 18.43
CA ASN A 427 -23.71 11.54 18.77
C ASN A 427 -22.56 12.56 18.81
N ILE A 428 -21.70 12.52 17.79
CA ILE A 428 -20.47 13.32 17.74
C ILE A 428 -20.76 14.83 17.66
N TYR A 429 -21.92 15.20 17.13
CA TYR A 429 -22.41 16.57 17.13
C TYR A 429 -22.62 17.10 18.55
N ALA A 430 -22.94 16.26 19.54
CA ALA A 430 -23.12 16.73 20.92
C ALA A 430 -21.82 17.27 21.52
N ILE A 431 -20.68 16.61 21.28
CA ILE A 431 -19.38 17.12 21.74
C ILE A 431 -18.94 18.32 20.90
N GLU A 432 -19.18 18.31 19.59
CA GLU A 432 -18.84 19.46 18.75
C GLU A 432 -19.65 20.71 19.12
N SER A 433 -20.95 20.58 19.38
CA SER A 433 -21.79 21.66 19.91
C SER A 433 -21.36 22.10 21.30
N TYR A 434 -21.00 21.16 22.17
CA TYR A 434 -20.42 21.48 23.49
C TYR A 434 -19.15 22.33 23.36
N LEU A 435 -18.30 22.04 22.36
CA LEU A 435 -17.04 22.75 22.14
C LEU A 435 -17.20 24.09 21.40
N LYS A 436 -18.08 24.20 20.39
CA LYS A 436 -18.18 25.36 19.48
C LYS A 436 -19.14 26.48 19.93
N ASP A 437 -20.07 26.19 20.84
CA ASP A 437 -21.10 27.15 21.31
C ASP A 437 -21.93 27.78 20.17
N TYR A 438 -22.56 26.92 19.34
CA TYR A 438 -23.56 27.38 18.35
C TYR A 438 -24.85 27.81 19.04
N ASN A 439 -24.92 29.08 19.45
CA ASN A 439 -26.09 29.96 19.55
C ASN A 439 -27.52 29.32 19.62
N ILE A 440 -27.75 28.33 20.49
CA ILE A 440 -29.08 27.79 20.79
C ILE A 440 -29.33 27.97 22.28
N GLU A 441 -30.30 28.82 22.58
CA GLU A 441 -30.74 29.11 23.94
C GLU A 441 -31.12 27.83 24.69
N SER A 442 -30.63 27.74 25.93
CA SER A 442 -31.07 26.90 27.06
C SER A 442 -30.32 25.59 27.42
N ILE A 443 -29.38 25.04 26.64
CA ILE A 443 -28.60 23.87 27.08
C ILE A 443 -27.11 23.95 26.67
N ARG A 444 -26.21 23.99 27.67
CA ARG A 444 -24.76 23.64 27.62
C ARG A 444 -23.76 24.62 26.96
N ARG A 445 -23.47 25.76 27.60
CA ARG A 445 -22.27 26.59 27.33
C ARG A 445 -20.99 25.94 27.88
N ALA A 446 -19.96 25.65 27.08
CA ALA A 446 -18.65 25.24 27.60
C ALA A 446 -17.61 26.33 27.30
N GLY A 447 -17.73 27.48 27.97
CA GLY A 447 -16.67 28.49 28.08
C GLY A 447 -16.31 29.24 26.80
N GLY A 448 -15.68 28.59 25.81
CA GLY A 448 -15.04 29.26 24.69
C GLY A 448 -15.96 29.60 23.53
N VAL A 449 -15.66 30.71 22.86
CA VAL A 449 -16.36 31.18 21.65
C VAL A 449 -15.52 30.83 20.44
N TYR A 450 -16.09 30.08 19.49
CA TYR A 450 -15.41 29.71 18.25
C TYR A 450 -15.96 30.55 17.07
N ASP A 451 -15.07 31.31 16.43
CA ASP A 451 -15.37 32.02 15.19
C ASP A 451 -15.02 31.14 13.98
N LEU A 452 -16.04 30.68 13.26
CA LEU A 452 -15.92 29.85 12.07
C LEU A 452 -15.21 30.55 10.90
N THR A 453 -15.30 31.88 10.81
CA THR A 453 -14.73 32.65 9.68
C THR A 453 -13.24 32.78 9.85
N THR A 454 -12.80 33.16 11.06
CA THR A 454 -11.39 33.38 11.36
C THR A 454 -10.67 32.14 11.88
N ARG A 455 -11.41 31.04 12.17
CA ARG A 455 -10.88 29.81 12.80
C ARG A 455 -10.24 30.08 14.16
N THR A 456 -10.78 31.06 14.87
CA THR A 456 -10.28 31.51 16.18
C THR A 456 -11.13 30.95 17.30
N TYR A 457 -10.49 30.34 18.29
CA TYR A 457 -11.11 29.89 19.53
C TYR A 457 -10.68 30.80 20.68
N HIS A 458 -11.66 31.44 21.32
CA HIS A 458 -11.44 32.32 22.47
C HIS A 458 -11.56 31.52 23.78
N LEU A 459 -10.45 31.38 24.51
CA LEU A 459 -10.40 30.64 25.79
C LEU A 459 -9.51 31.37 26.80
N ALA A 460 -10.02 31.61 28.01
CA ALA A 460 -9.39 32.32 29.12
C ALA A 460 -8.79 33.68 28.74
N GLY A 461 -9.51 34.46 27.93
CA GLY A 461 -9.02 35.77 27.43
C GLY A 461 -7.90 35.69 26.39
N ARG A 462 -7.64 34.51 25.83
CA ARG A 462 -6.63 34.27 24.78
C ARG A 462 -7.27 33.71 23.51
N ASN A 463 -6.60 33.91 22.38
CA ASN A 463 -7.07 33.49 21.06
C ASN A 463 -6.15 32.38 20.53
N TYR A 464 -6.75 31.27 20.10
CA TYR A 464 -6.05 30.13 19.53
C TYR A 464 -6.58 29.85 18.13
N THR A 465 -5.69 29.52 17.18
CA THR A 465 -6.11 29.07 15.85
C THR A 465 -6.46 27.58 15.93
N VAL A 466 -7.74 27.26 15.76
CA VAL A 466 -8.27 25.91 15.97
C VAL A 466 -9.10 25.47 14.77
N TYR A 467 -8.84 24.27 14.28
CA TYR A 467 -9.61 23.60 13.24
C TYR A 467 -10.38 22.42 13.83
N PHE A 468 -11.56 22.15 13.30
CA PHE A 468 -12.41 21.05 13.74
C PHE A 468 -12.56 20.05 12.60
N ALA A 469 -11.85 18.92 12.69
CA ALA A 469 -11.93 17.77 11.80
C ALA A 469 -12.48 16.56 12.57
N ILE A 470 -13.63 16.77 13.22
CA ILE A 470 -14.28 15.82 14.14
C ILE A 470 -15.37 15.01 13.43
N SER A 471 -16.29 15.70 12.73
CA SER A 471 -17.51 15.13 12.14
C SER A 471 -17.46 14.96 10.61
N SER A 472 -16.70 15.81 9.91
CA SER A 472 -16.62 15.81 8.44
C SER A 472 -15.38 15.07 7.91
N PHE A 473 -15.46 14.62 6.64
CA PHE A 473 -14.29 14.14 5.89
C PHE A 473 -13.28 15.26 5.54
N ASP A 474 -13.59 16.51 5.91
CA ASP A 474 -12.73 17.65 5.62
C ASP A 474 -11.50 17.61 6.52
N ARG A 475 -10.34 17.38 5.91
CA ARG A 475 -9.02 17.36 6.56
C ARG A 475 -8.51 18.77 6.82
N GLU A 476 -9.35 19.62 7.40
CA GLU A 476 -9.03 21.03 7.59
C GLU A 476 -7.85 21.20 8.56
N GLY A 477 -6.84 21.96 8.14
CA GLY A 477 -5.60 22.12 8.91
C GLY A 477 -4.73 20.86 8.98
N LEU A 478 -5.05 19.77 8.28
CA LEU A 478 -4.29 18.52 8.30
C LEU A 478 -3.58 18.30 6.96
N PRO A 479 -2.42 18.96 6.73
CA PRO A 479 -1.72 18.91 5.46
C PRO A 479 -0.91 17.63 5.27
N SER A 480 -0.97 16.66 6.18
CA SER A 480 -0.12 15.47 6.13
C SER A 480 -0.82 14.28 6.77
N GLN A 481 -0.13 13.14 6.84
CA GLN A 481 -0.60 11.95 7.56
C GLN A 481 -0.85 12.26 9.03
N VAL A 482 -1.85 11.59 9.60
CA VAL A 482 -2.33 11.80 10.96
C VAL A 482 -2.37 10.44 11.61
N ASN A 483 -1.21 9.95 12.07
CA ASN A 483 -1.15 8.74 12.88
C ASN A 483 -1.14 9.16 14.35
N HIS A 484 -2.11 8.68 15.12
CA HIS A 484 -2.21 9.01 16.54
C HIS A 484 -2.88 7.88 17.32
N VAL A 485 -2.47 7.75 18.59
CA VAL A 485 -2.98 6.68 19.47
C VAL A 485 -4.48 6.76 19.70
N GLY A 486 -5.07 7.94 19.48
CA GLY A 486 -6.50 8.16 19.55
C GLY A 486 -7.31 7.24 18.63
N GLU A 487 -6.78 6.87 17.45
CA GLU A 487 -7.47 6.00 16.49
C GLU A 487 -7.76 4.62 17.10
N VAL A 488 -6.85 4.08 17.92
CA VAL A 488 -7.02 2.78 18.59
C VAL A 488 -8.28 2.77 19.45
N PHE A 489 -8.52 3.86 20.19
CA PHE A 489 -9.64 3.98 21.12
C PHE A 489 -10.98 4.16 20.40
N LEU A 490 -10.99 4.85 19.27
CA LEU A 490 -12.17 4.90 18.42
C LEU A 490 -12.60 3.50 18.00
N HIS A 491 -11.66 2.61 17.67
CA HIS A 491 -11.96 1.24 17.24
C HIS A 491 -12.46 0.31 18.35
N VAL A 492 -12.27 0.65 19.63
CA VAL A 492 -12.81 -0.06 20.80
C VAL A 492 -14.00 0.68 21.42
N PRO A 493 -14.88 1.15 20.54
CA PRO A 493 -15.71 2.36 20.59
C PRO A 493 -15.76 3.12 21.92
N ILE A 494 -14.63 3.71 22.27
CA ILE A 494 -14.55 4.79 23.24
C ILE A 494 -14.39 6.09 22.45
N PHE A 495 -15.13 7.13 22.83
CA PHE A 495 -14.91 8.45 22.22
C PHE A 495 -13.49 8.90 22.48
N SER A 496 -12.78 9.25 21.41
CA SER A 496 -11.40 9.70 21.50
C SER A 496 -11.19 10.92 20.63
N LEU A 497 -10.63 11.97 21.21
CA LEU A 497 -10.37 13.24 20.57
C LEU A 497 -8.89 13.57 20.65
N THR A 498 -8.26 13.76 19.50
CA THR A 498 -6.84 14.08 19.39
C THR A 498 -6.64 15.54 19.07
N PHE A 499 -5.75 16.17 19.84
CA PHE A 499 -5.27 17.53 19.66
C PHE A 499 -4.00 17.44 18.81
N TYR A 500 -4.18 17.57 17.50
CA TYR A 500 -3.14 17.42 16.51
C TYR A 500 -2.62 18.79 16.09
N THR A 501 -1.32 18.96 15.86
CA THR A 501 -0.78 20.23 15.33
C THR A 501 -1.29 20.49 13.92
N ALA A 502 -2.01 21.59 13.71
CA ALA A 502 -2.50 21.99 12.40
C ALA A 502 -1.38 22.56 11.54
N HIS A 503 -1.50 22.44 10.22
CA HIS A 503 -0.53 22.91 9.24
C HIS A 503 0.88 22.32 9.44
N ALA A 504 0.99 21.12 10.01
CA ALA A 504 2.26 20.45 10.26
C ALA A 504 2.41 19.19 9.37
N ALA A 505 3.47 19.15 8.56
CA ALA A 505 3.87 17.94 7.84
C ALA A 505 4.77 17.00 8.66
N ARG A 506 5.28 17.46 9.82
CA ARG A 506 6.16 16.69 10.71
C ARG A 506 7.39 16.20 9.98
N ILE A 507 8.00 17.09 9.20
CA ILE A 507 9.05 16.73 8.25
C ILE A 507 10.34 16.26 8.91
N ILE A 508 10.60 16.61 10.18
CA ILE A 508 11.80 16.16 10.90
C ILE A 508 11.56 14.90 11.72
N TRP A 509 10.30 14.53 11.99
CA TRP A 509 9.97 13.33 12.75
C TRP A 509 10.56 12.09 12.10
N GLU A 510 10.84 11.07 12.90
CA GLU A 510 11.38 9.78 12.45
C GLU A 510 12.78 9.82 11.84
N THR A 511 13.44 10.98 11.91
CA THR A 511 14.81 11.18 11.44
C THR A 511 15.80 11.23 12.61
N SER A 512 17.08 10.93 12.35
CA SER A 512 18.13 11.10 13.36
C SER A 512 18.41 12.58 13.70
N CYS A 513 17.88 13.50 12.89
CA CYS A 513 18.00 14.95 13.07
C CYS A 513 16.91 15.56 13.97
N ASP A 514 15.95 14.78 14.46
CA ASP A 514 14.95 15.24 15.44
C ASP A 514 15.59 15.39 16.83
N THR A 515 16.37 16.46 16.99
CA THR A 515 17.14 16.79 18.18
C THR A 515 16.59 18.02 18.89
N PHE A 516 16.93 18.17 20.18
CA PHE A 516 16.37 19.21 21.04
C PHE A 516 16.52 20.65 20.49
N ASP A 517 17.61 20.93 19.76
CA ASP A 517 17.86 22.24 19.15
C ASP A 517 16.91 22.58 18.00
N LYS A 518 16.15 21.60 17.47
CA LYS A 518 15.15 21.81 16.42
C LYS A 518 13.75 22.11 16.96
N VAL A 519 13.51 21.92 18.26
CA VAL A 519 12.18 22.11 18.86
C VAL A 519 11.88 23.59 19.07
N ASN A 520 10.83 24.09 18.42
CA ASN A 520 10.35 25.47 18.61
C ASN A 520 9.27 25.56 19.70
N PHE A 521 9.70 25.85 20.93
CA PHE A 521 8.79 25.98 22.08
C PHE A 521 7.76 27.11 21.98
N ASN A 522 8.01 28.14 21.15
CA ASN A 522 7.01 29.20 20.93
C ASN A 522 5.77 28.68 20.19
N ASN A 523 5.93 27.64 19.37
CA ASN A 523 4.83 26.96 18.70
C ASN A 523 4.16 25.92 19.60
N ILE A 524 4.89 25.31 20.53
CA ILE A 524 4.33 24.35 21.50
C ILE A 524 3.44 25.05 22.54
N LYS A 525 3.83 26.24 23.00
CA LYS A 525 3.11 27.01 24.03
C LYS A 525 1.59 27.13 23.78
N PRO A 526 1.11 27.70 22.65
CA PRO A 526 -0.33 27.82 22.41
C PRO A 526 -1.05 26.47 22.34
N GLN A 527 -0.37 25.42 21.89
CA GLN A 527 -0.92 24.06 21.86
C GLN A 527 -1.13 23.48 23.25
N ALA A 528 -0.11 23.62 24.11
CA ALA A 528 -0.15 23.17 25.49
C ALA A 528 -1.19 23.95 26.31
N GLU A 529 -1.25 25.27 26.15
CA GLU A 529 -2.23 26.13 26.82
C GLU A 529 -3.67 25.77 26.44
N PHE A 530 -3.95 25.64 25.14
CA PHE A 530 -5.29 25.27 24.67
C PHE A 530 -5.71 23.88 25.17
N PHE A 531 -4.83 22.88 25.07
CA PHE A 531 -5.12 21.53 25.54
C PHE A 531 -5.36 21.50 27.05
N CYS A 532 -4.44 22.05 27.86
CA CYS A 532 -4.58 22.02 29.32
C CYS A 532 -5.81 22.81 29.76
N GLY A 533 -6.06 23.99 29.17
CA GLY A 533 -7.23 24.81 29.48
C GLY A 533 -8.55 24.12 29.13
N LEU A 534 -8.67 23.60 27.91
CA LEU A 534 -9.91 22.97 27.44
C LEU A 534 -10.18 21.65 28.17
N ILE A 535 -9.16 20.81 28.36
CA ILE A 535 -9.32 19.54 29.06
C ILE A 535 -9.62 19.77 30.55
N TYR A 536 -8.93 20.70 31.21
CA TYR A 536 -9.23 21.00 32.60
C TYR A 536 -10.66 21.54 32.80
N LEU A 537 -11.17 22.34 31.85
CA LEU A 537 -12.57 22.75 31.80
C LEU A 537 -13.50 21.54 31.78
N ILE A 538 -13.29 20.59 30.86
CA ILE A 538 -14.11 19.36 30.74
C ILE A 538 -14.02 18.54 32.03
N LEU A 539 -12.83 18.39 32.61
CA LEU A 539 -12.60 17.65 33.84
C LEU A 539 -13.23 18.30 35.09
N SER A 540 -13.47 19.61 35.05
CA SER A 540 -13.97 20.41 36.19
C SER A 540 -15.43 20.85 36.04
N ASP A 541 -16.09 20.50 34.94
CA ASP A 541 -17.49 20.84 34.67
C ASP A 541 -18.45 20.09 35.63
N PRO A 542 -19.16 20.78 36.54
CA PRO A 542 -20.05 20.14 37.52
C PRO A 542 -21.36 19.61 36.92
N ARG A 543 -21.69 19.95 35.68
CA ARG A 543 -23.02 19.66 35.14
C ARG A 543 -23.21 18.16 35.01
N ALA A 544 -24.29 17.65 35.61
CA ALA A 544 -24.65 16.23 35.56
C ALA A 544 -24.87 15.70 34.14
N THR A 545 -25.12 16.58 33.16
CA THR A 545 -25.31 16.22 31.75
C THR A 545 -24.03 15.83 31.02
N VAL A 546 -22.84 16.15 31.54
CA VAL A 546 -21.57 15.95 30.83
C VAL A 546 -21.13 14.49 30.83
N SER A 547 -21.21 13.81 31.98
CA SER A 547 -20.79 12.40 32.07
C SER A 547 -21.64 11.48 31.16
N PRO A 548 -22.99 11.60 31.12
CA PRO A 548 -23.82 10.91 30.12
C PRO A 548 -23.50 11.33 28.68
N MET A 549 -23.30 12.64 28.43
CA MET A 549 -22.95 13.11 27.08
C MET A 549 -21.69 12.45 26.55
N LEU A 550 -20.62 12.35 27.35
CA LEU A 550 -19.36 11.70 26.95
C LEU A 550 -19.52 10.20 26.74
N ARG A 551 -20.28 9.53 27.61
CA ARG A 551 -20.54 8.09 27.53
C ARG A 551 -21.36 7.71 26.29
N ASP A 552 -22.37 8.51 25.95
CA ASP A 552 -23.34 8.18 24.91
C ASP A 552 -22.90 8.64 23.49
N ILE A 553 -21.66 9.12 23.33
CA ILE A 553 -21.13 9.53 22.01
C ILE A 553 -20.97 8.32 21.08
N MET A 554 -20.51 7.19 21.61
CA MET A 554 -20.21 5.97 20.86
C MET A 554 -21.11 4.81 21.32
N HIS A 555 -21.46 3.91 20.39
CA HIS A 555 -22.13 2.64 20.73
C HIS A 555 -21.15 1.62 21.33
N GLY A 556 -21.64 0.57 21.99
CA GLY A 556 -20.81 -0.40 22.71
C GLY A 556 -19.76 -1.16 21.87
N HIS A 557 -18.76 -1.74 22.54
CA HIS A 557 -17.64 -2.47 21.93
C HIS A 557 -18.08 -3.61 20.99
N SER A 558 -17.42 -3.73 19.84
CA SER A 558 -17.70 -4.76 18.84
C SER A 558 -16.45 -5.20 18.09
N ARG A 559 -16.39 -6.49 17.74
CA ARG A 559 -15.30 -7.06 16.94
C ARG A 559 -15.54 -6.99 15.43
N THR A 560 -16.78 -6.81 14.99
CA THR A 560 -17.18 -6.87 13.57
C THR A 560 -17.79 -5.57 13.06
N ALA A 561 -18.09 -4.62 13.95
CA ALA A 561 -18.67 -3.34 13.57
C ALA A 561 -17.75 -2.54 12.63
N PRO A 562 -18.34 -1.63 11.82
CA PRO A 562 -17.62 -0.60 11.08
C PRO A 562 -16.47 0.06 11.87
N VAL A 563 -16.75 0.38 13.12
CA VAL A 563 -15.80 0.89 14.10
C VAL A 563 -15.55 -0.21 15.13
N GLY A 564 -14.83 -1.25 14.69
CA GLY A 564 -14.55 -2.44 15.49
C GLY A 564 -13.06 -2.74 15.59
N PHE A 565 -12.74 -3.66 16.49
CA PHE A 565 -11.37 -4.06 16.82
C PHE A 565 -11.25 -5.58 16.84
N ALA A 566 -10.62 -6.14 15.82
CA ALA A 566 -10.51 -7.57 15.60
C ALA A 566 -9.23 -8.16 16.21
N LEU A 567 -9.31 -9.40 16.68
CA LEU A 567 -8.19 -10.22 17.12
C LEU A 567 -7.90 -11.26 16.04
N LEU A 568 -6.76 -11.13 15.36
CA LEU A 568 -6.30 -12.14 14.41
C LEU A 568 -5.60 -13.27 15.17
N ARG A 569 -6.07 -14.49 14.98
CA ARG A 569 -5.32 -15.71 15.30
C ARG A 569 -4.92 -16.42 14.03
N GLY A 570 -3.73 -17.00 14.00
CA GLY A 570 -3.31 -17.80 12.86
C GLY A 570 -2.40 -18.95 13.23
N LYS A 571 -2.25 -19.87 12.26
CA LYS A 571 -1.44 -21.08 12.35
C LYS A 571 -0.56 -21.22 11.12
N VAL A 572 0.74 -21.26 11.34
CA VAL A 572 1.74 -21.55 10.32
C VAL A 572 1.93 -23.06 10.24
N ARG A 573 1.88 -23.62 9.03
CA ARG A 573 1.98 -25.05 8.73
C ARG A 573 2.93 -25.30 7.56
N TYR A 574 3.28 -26.55 7.35
CA TYR A 574 3.96 -27.01 6.14
C TYR A 574 3.31 -28.30 5.63
N TYR A 575 3.44 -28.56 4.33
CA TYR A 575 2.95 -29.81 3.76
C TYR A 575 3.97 -30.94 4.02
N ASN A 576 3.53 -32.01 4.68
CA ASN A 576 4.37 -33.18 4.92
C ASN A 576 4.06 -34.25 3.87
N TYR A 577 4.96 -34.40 2.88
CA TYR A 577 4.80 -35.36 1.79
C TYR A 577 4.68 -36.82 2.27
N SER A 578 5.35 -37.19 3.37
CA SER A 578 5.25 -38.55 3.93
C SER A 578 3.88 -38.84 4.54
N LYS A 579 3.23 -37.83 5.14
CA LYS A 579 1.86 -37.94 5.70
C LYS A 579 0.76 -37.62 4.67
N ALA A 580 1.14 -37.06 3.52
CA ALA A 580 0.23 -36.45 2.54
C ALA A 580 -0.74 -35.41 3.14
N TRP A 581 -0.36 -34.76 4.25
CA TRP A 581 -1.18 -33.80 4.99
C TRP A 581 -0.34 -32.67 5.61
N TYR A 582 -0.98 -31.60 6.05
CA TYR A 582 -0.32 -30.47 6.71
C TYR A 582 0.08 -30.81 8.15
N ASP A 583 1.28 -30.43 8.53
CA ASP A 583 1.84 -30.59 9.88
C ASP A 583 2.18 -29.21 10.47
N ASN A 584 2.33 -29.16 11.80
CA ASN A 584 2.67 -27.96 12.57
C ASN A 584 3.71 -28.24 13.68
N CYS A 585 4.35 -29.42 13.66
CA CYS A 585 5.44 -29.74 14.56
C CYS A 585 6.75 -29.04 14.14
N TRP A 586 6.85 -27.73 14.32
CA TRP A 586 8.00 -26.94 13.85
C TRP A 586 9.30 -27.30 14.57
N SER A 587 9.25 -27.66 15.85
CA SER A 587 10.41 -28.08 16.65
C SER A 587 11.22 -29.24 16.07
N LYS A 588 10.65 -30.03 15.15
CA LYS A 588 11.35 -31.14 14.46
C LYS A 588 12.04 -30.72 13.16
N VAL A 589 11.65 -29.59 12.58
CA VAL A 589 12.06 -29.19 11.22
C VAL A 589 12.86 -27.89 11.17
N ILE A 590 12.71 -27.01 12.17
CA ILE A 590 13.51 -25.78 12.29
C ILE A 590 14.77 -26.03 13.11
N LYS A 591 15.85 -25.33 12.77
CA LYS A 591 17.13 -25.39 13.50
C LYS A 591 17.09 -24.48 14.73
N LYS A 592 18.01 -24.67 15.68
CA LYS A 592 18.06 -23.92 16.95
C LYS A 592 18.11 -22.39 16.80
N ASN A 593 18.69 -21.88 15.71
CA ASN A 593 18.83 -20.44 15.46
C ASN A 593 17.78 -19.92 14.45
N GLU A 594 16.73 -20.69 14.17
CA GLU A 594 15.66 -20.33 13.25
C GLU A 594 14.38 -20.03 14.02
N PHE A 595 13.60 -19.05 13.55
CA PHE A 595 12.32 -18.70 14.13
C PHE A 595 11.31 -18.29 13.06
N ILE A 596 10.03 -18.43 13.36
CA ILE A 596 8.92 -18.11 12.46
C ILE A 596 8.48 -16.67 12.73
N ILE A 597 8.69 -15.77 11.78
CA ILE A 597 8.22 -14.39 11.83
C ILE A 597 7.00 -14.22 10.94
N ILE A 598 6.04 -13.42 11.40
CA ILE A 598 4.80 -13.10 10.69
C ILE A 598 4.75 -11.60 10.49
N TYR A 599 4.45 -11.20 9.26
CA TYR A 599 4.23 -9.82 8.86
C TYR A 599 2.82 -9.70 8.29
N VAL A 600 2.03 -8.80 8.88
CA VAL A 600 0.66 -8.50 8.42
C VAL A 600 0.57 -7.03 8.09
N ARG A 601 0.03 -6.67 6.92
CA ARG A 601 -0.26 -5.28 6.56
C ARG A 601 -1.64 -5.14 5.95
N MET A 602 -2.25 -3.97 6.09
CA MET A 602 -3.49 -3.66 5.38
C MET A 602 -3.19 -3.28 3.93
N HIS A 603 -3.87 -3.95 3.00
CA HIS A 603 -3.73 -3.77 1.57
C HIS A 603 -4.88 -2.89 1.04
N THR A 604 -4.88 -1.61 1.44
CA THR A 604 -5.94 -0.66 1.06
C THR A 604 -5.35 0.73 0.86
N ILE A 605 -6.02 1.54 0.03
CA ILE A 605 -5.61 2.92 -0.24
C ILE A 605 -5.89 3.80 0.98
N GLY A 606 -4.95 4.69 1.32
CA GLY A 606 -5.16 5.73 2.33
C GLY A 606 -4.78 5.34 3.77
N VAL A 607 -4.15 4.18 3.96
CA VAL A 607 -3.50 3.80 5.23
C VAL A 607 -1.99 3.92 5.11
N TYR A 608 -1.32 4.25 6.20
CA TYR A 608 0.15 4.36 6.24
C TYR A 608 0.75 3.69 7.46
N ARG A 609 1.77 2.85 7.22
CA ARG A 609 2.45 2.02 8.23
C ARG A 609 1.51 1.20 9.10
N HIS A 610 0.36 0.82 8.54
CA HIS A 610 -0.54 -0.15 9.14
C HIS A 610 0.00 -1.56 8.90
N PHE A 611 1.05 -1.89 9.67
CA PHE A 611 1.66 -3.21 9.67
C PHE A 611 1.87 -3.72 11.10
N PHE A 612 1.90 -5.03 11.23
CA PHE A 612 2.05 -5.76 12.48
C PHE A 612 3.07 -6.88 12.30
N ILE A 613 3.92 -7.06 13.30
CA ILE A 613 4.96 -8.08 13.30
C ILE A 613 4.85 -8.89 14.59
N THR A 614 4.93 -10.21 14.47
CA THR A 614 4.98 -11.12 15.62
C THR A 614 5.80 -12.36 15.30
N ILE A 615 6.16 -13.12 16.31
CA ILE A 615 6.87 -14.41 16.19
C ILE A 615 5.89 -15.50 16.64
N ALA A 616 5.71 -16.53 15.81
CA ALA A 616 4.90 -17.69 16.18
C ALA A 616 5.62 -18.55 17.20
N ASN A 617 4.85 -19.27 18.01
CA ASN A 617 5.39 -20.26 18.94
C ASN A 617 5.86 -21.55 18.22
N GLU A 618 6.35 -22.53 18.97
CA GLU A 618 6.86 -23.80 18.44
C GLU A 618 5.80 -24.67 17.73
N THR A 619 4.51 -24.40 17.95
CA THR A 619 3.39 -25.08 17.28
C THR A 619 2.87 -24.31 16.05
N GLY A 620 3.51 -23.18 15.73
CA GLY A 620 3.16 -22.30 14.61
C GLY A 620 2.00 -21.35 14.89
N ASP A 621 1.50 -21.27 16.12
CA ASP A 621 0.41 -20.38 16.50
C ASP A 621 0.90 -18.95 16.76
N PHE A 622 0.09 -17.97 16.37
CA PHE A 622 0.34 -16.55 16.65
C PHE A 622 -0.97 -15.77 16.84
N GLU A 623 -0.89 -14.64 17.54
CA GLU A 623 -2.00 -13.72 17.77
C GLU A 623 -1.57 -12.27 17.50
N ILE A 624 -2.47 -11.48 16.91
CA ILE A 624 -2.28 -10.05 16.66
C ILE A 624 -3.60 -9.31 16.98
N PRO A 625 -3.67 -8.51 18.07
CA PRO A 625 -4.85 -7.73 18.40
C PRO A 625 -4.94 -6.44 17.56
N GLY A 626 -6.15 -5.93 17.34
CA GLY A 626 -6.36 -4.59 16.81
C GLY A 626 -6.26 -4.45 15.30
N LEU A 627 -6.70 -5.48 14.56
CA LEU A 627 -6.98 -5.32 13.14
C LEU A 627 -8.35 -4.65 12.94
N LYS A 628 -8.49 -3.92 11.84
CA LYS A 628 -9.79 -3.40 11.39
C LYS A 628 -10.62 -4.54 10.78
N PRO A 629 -11.83 -4.85 11.28
CA PRO A 629 -12.70 -5.85 10.68
C PRO A 629 -13.36 -5.31 9.40
N SER A 630 -13.63 -6.21 8.46
CA SER A 630 -14.51 -5.96 7.30
C SER A 630 -15.97 -6.13 7.70
N GLY A 631 -16.85 -5.28 7.17
CA GLY A 631 -18.27 -5.32 7.54
C GLY A 631 -19.19 -4.84 6.43
N TRP A 632 -20.46 -5.25 6.49
CA TRP A 632 -21.48 -4.96 5.47
C TRP A 632 -21.63 -3.46 5.17
N ALA A 633 -21.43 -2.60 6.18
CA ALA A 633 -21.54 -1.15 6.03
C ALA A 633 -20.26 -0.43 5.59
N LEU A 634 -19.05 -1.00 5.66
CA LEU A 634 -17.81 -0.28 5.26
C LEU A 634 -17.07 -0.91 4.07
N GLY A 635 -17.48 -2.09 3.63
CA GLY A 635 -16.78 -2.84 2.59
C GLY A 635 -15.68 -3.73 3.14
N ALA A 636 -14.87 -4.25 2.23
CA ALA A 636 -13.78 -5.17 2.54
C ALA A 636 -12.49 -4.40 2.87
N PHE A 637 -11.93 -4.65 4.05
CA PHE A 637 -10.58 -4.24 4.42
C PHE A 637 -9.66 -5.45 4.31
N GLU A 638 -8.92 -5.50 3.20
CA GLU A 638 -8.03 -6.61 2.88
C GLU A 638 -6.70 -6.47 3.61
N TYR A 639 -6.22 -7.58 4.15
CA TYR A 639 -4.91 -7.70 4.77
C TYR A 639 -4.05 -8.66 3.97
N GLN A 640 -2.77 -8.29 3.79
CA GLN A 640 -1.73 -9.19 3.33
C GLN A 640 -1.01 -9.80 4.53
N ILE A 641 -0.80 -11.11 4.49
CA ILE A 641 -0.04 -11.85 5.49
C ILE A 641 1.07 -12.67 4.84
N TRP A 642 2.27 -12.54 5.40
CA TRP A 642 3.41 -13.36 5.05
C TRP A 642 4.02 -13.92 6.32
N ALA A 643 4.46 -15.18 6.25
CA ALA A 643 5.26 -15.79 7.30
C ALA A 643 6.55 -16.35 6.70
N PHE A 644 7.63 -16.26 7.45
CA PHE A 644 8.95 -16.73 7.03
C PHE A 644 9.63 -17.44 8.18
N VAL A 645 10.46 -18.43 7.87
CA VAL A 645 11.46 -18.93 8.81
C VAL A 645 12.78 -18.24 8.49
N ILE A 646 13.31 -17.48 9.45
CA ILE A 646 14.57 -16.72 9.29
C ILE A 646 15.64 -17.33 10.18
N ASN A 647 16.84 -17.51 9.62
CA ASN A 647 18.03 -17.86 10.37
C ASN A 647 18.61 -16.62 11.06
N ASN A 648 18.58 -16.58 12.39
CA ASN A 648 18.96 -15.41 13.18
C ASN A 648 20.45 -15.02 13.07
N ASN A 649 21.34 -15.96 12.72
CA ASN A 649 22.78 -15.69 12.59
C ASN A 649 23.15 -15.09 11.23
N THR A 650 22.38 -15.41 10.20
CA THR A 650 22.71 -15.04 8.81
C THR A 650 21.69 -14.10 8.18
N GLY A 651 20.53 -13.91 8.79
CA GLY A 651 19.38 -13.22 8.19
C GLY A 651 18.74 -13.96 7.00
N ASN A 652 19.20 -15.15 6.63
CA ASN A 652 18.66 -15.85 5.47
C ASN A 652 17.24 -16.36 5.72
N ILE A 653 16.38 -16.24 4.72
CA ILE A 653 15.07 -16.86 4.68
C ILE A 653 15.27 -18.31 4.22
N VAL A 654 14.86 -19.27 5.05
CA VAL A 654 14.97 -20.71 4.78
C VAL A 654 13.62 -21.36 4.46
N TRP A 655 12.53 -20.73 4.91
CA TRP A 655 11.16 -21.10 4.50
C TRP A 655 10.37 -19.85 4.16
N ALA A 656 9.55 -19.95 3.12
CA ALA A 656 8.72 -18.85 2.62
C ALA A 656 7.29 -19.31 2.31
N PRO A 657 6.33 -18.38 2.15
CA PRO A 657 4.95 -18.71 1.82
C PRO A 657 4.82 -19.46 0.51
N ASP A 658 4.08 -20.56 0.52
CA ASP A 658 3.81 -21.37 -0.67
C ASP A 658 2.59 -20.81 -1.45
N HIS A 659 2.83 -20.32 -2.66
CA HIS A 659 1.84 -19.88 -3.63
C HIS A 659 1.44 -21.00 -4.62
N GLY A 660 2.04 -22.18 -4.49
CA GLY A 660 1.79 -23.35 -5.32
C GLY A 660 0.54 -24.13 -4.94
N TYR A 661 0.52 -25.42 -5.29
CA TYR A 661 -0.67 -26.27 -5.17
C TYR A 661 -1.05 -26.53 -3.71
N TYR A 662 -0.07 -26.84 -2.85
CA TYR A 662 -0.34 -27.20 -1.45
C TYR A 662 -0.66 -25.97 -0.61
N GLY A 663 0.01 -24.84 -0.82
CA GLY A 663 -0.29 -23.63 -0.06
C GLY A 663 -1.70 -23.09 -0.29
N ARG A 664 -2.14 -23.03 -1.55
CA ARG A 664 -3.49 -22.52 -1.89
C ARG A 664 -4.63 -23.47 -1.46
N LYS A 665 -4.36 -24.75 -1.21
CA LYS A 665 -5.45 -25.69 -0.87
C LYS A 665 -5.97 -25.51 0.55
N LEU A 666 -5.10 -25.19 1.50
CA LEU A 666 -5.47 -24.92 2.90
C LEU A 666 -6.00 -23.50 3.10
N TRP A 667 -5.52 -22.55 2.29
CA TRP A 667 -5.95 -21.16 2.32
C TRP A 667 -6.03 -20.57 0.89
N PRO A 668 -7.18 -20.69 0.21
CA PRO A 668 -7.30 -20.45 -1.24
C PRO A 668 -7.24 -18.98 -1.68
N PHE A 669 -7.14 -18.03 -0.75
CA PHE A 669 -7.18 -16.60 -1.04
C PHE A 669 -5.81 -15.95 -1.29
N GLY A 670 -4.74 -16.75 -1.39
CA GLY A 670 -3.36 -16.22 -1.49
C GLY A 670 -2.95 -15.49 -0.20
N PRO A 671 -1.99 -14.54 -0.24
CA PRO A 671 -1.60 -13.78 0.95
C PRO A 671 -2.69 -12.81 1.42
N LEU A 672 -3.76 -12.59 0.64
CA LEU A 672 -4.82 -11.64 0.93
C LEU A 672 -5.97 -12.31 1.70
N PHE A 673 -6.48 -11.65 2.73
CA PHE A 673 -7.66 -12.09 3.47
C PHE A 673 -8.44 -10.91 4.05
N THR A 674 -9.68 -11.18 4.48
CA THR A 674 -10.54 -10.19 5.16
C THR A 674 -11.14 -10.84 6.39
N LEU A 675 -11.34 -10.07 7.47
CA LEU A 675 -12.03 -10.52 8.68
C LEU A 675 -13.48 -10.06 8.63
N ARG A 676 -14.40 -10.88 8.14
CA ARG A 676 -15.81 -10.49 7.89
C ARG A 676 -16.78 -11.02 8.93
N SER A 677 -16.57 -12.25 9.40
CA SER A 677 -17.46 -12.88 10.38
C SER A 677 -16.99 -12.61 11.81
N GLU A 678 -17.90 -12.80 12.77
CA GLU A 678 -17.57 -12.68 14.20
C GLU A 678 -16.54 -13.72 14.64
N ASP A 679 -16.63 -14.95 14.12
CA ASP A 679 -15.67 -16.00 14.45
C ASP A 679 -14.27 -15.71 13.86
N GLU A 680 -14.18 -15.09 12.69
CA GLU A 680 -12.91 -14.59 12.13
C GLU A 680 -12.37 -13.41 12.94
N ALA A 681 -13.20 -12.40 13.22
CA ALA A 681 -12.77 -11.18 13.89
C ALA A 681 -12.50 -11.36 15.40
N SER A 682 -13.01 -12.42 16.02
CA SER A 682 -12.68 -12.84 17.39
C SER A 682 -11.50 -13.82 17.45
N GLY A 683 -11.01 -14.26 16.29
CA GLY A 683 -9.92 -15.23 16.19
C GLY A 683 -10.33 -16.67 16.53
N ARG A 684 -11.63 -16.99 16.66
CA ARG A 684 -12.09 -18.39 16.84
C ARG A 684 -11.73 -19.25 15.64
N ILE A 685 -11.80 -18.67 14.43
CA ILE A 685 -11.33 -19.31 13.20
C ILE A 685 -9.93 -18.78 12.87
N PRO A 686 -8.87 -19.61 12.96
CA PRO A 686 -7.53 -19.15 12.67
C PRO A 686 -7.26 -19.06 11.16
N VAL A 687 -6.51 -18.04 10.76
CA VAL A 687 -5.93 -17.94 9.41
C VAL A 687 -4.79 -18.95 9.27
N ASN A 688 -4.78 -19.75 8.21
CA ASN A 688 -3.72 -20.73 7.99
C ASN A 688 -2.73 -20.22 6.93
N ILE A 689 -1.43 -20.38 7.21
CA ILE A 689 -0.35 -20.02 6.29
C ILE A 689 0.49 -21.27 6.08
N VAL A 690 0.77 -21.63 4.83
CA VAL A 690 1.60 -22.79 4.51
C VAL A 690 2.95 -22.30 4.00
N LEU A 691 4.03 -22.85 4.55
CA LEU A 691 5.39 -22.59 4.11
C LEU A 691 6.02 -23.82 3.47
N PHE A 692 7.01 -23.59 2.61
CA PHE A 692 7.88 -24.61 2.04
C PHE A 692 9.35 -24.19 2.22
N ARG A 693 10.27 -25.16 2.19
CA ARG A 693 11.72 -24.89 2.22
C ARG A 693 12.14 -24.21 0.93
N CYS A 694 13.00 -23.21 1.00
CA CYS A 694 13.40 -22.47 -0.18
C CYS A 694 14.85 -21.94 -0.16
N GLY A 695 15.35 -21.68 -1.36
CA GLY A 695 16.37 -20.66 -1.61
C GLY A 695 15.72 -19.38 -2.14
N THR A 696 16.46 -18.28 -2.13
CA THR A 696 15.97 -16.94 -2.50
C THR A 696 16.69 -16.43 -3.75
N ILE A 697 15.93 -16.00 -4.76
CA ILE A 697 16.42 -15.32 -5.97
C ILE A 697 15.86 -13.91 -5.98
N VAL A 698 16.71 -12.89 -6.17
CA VAL A 698 16.29 -11.50 -6.29
C VAL A 698 16.48 -11.01 -7.72
N LEU A 699 15.43 -10.40 -8.25
CA LEU A 699 15.39 -9.80 -9.56
C LEU A 699 15.17 -8.29 -9.42
N HIS A 700 15.93 -7.52 -10.19
CA HIS A 700 15.82 -6.07 -10.34
C HIS A 700 15.14 -5.72 -11.66
N ASP A 701 14.79 -4.44 -11.87
CA ASP A 701 14.20 -3.97 -13.14
C ASP A 701 12.85 -4.62 -13.50
N MET A 702 11.94 -4.79 -12.53
CA MET A 702 10.55 -5.25 -12.69
C MET A 702 9.66 -4.20 -13.35
N ILE A 703 10.06 -3.76 -14.53
CA ILE A 703 9.38 -2.76 -15.35
C ILE A 703 8.94 -3.37 -16.68
N ASP A 704 7.94 -2.78 -17.31
CA ASP A 704 7.62 -3.07 -18.71
C ASP A 704 8.55 -2.23 -19.61
N PRO A 705 9.38 -2.84 -20.47
CA PRO A 705 10.32 -2.11 -21.34
C PRO A 705 9.62 -1.23 -22.38
N THR A 706 8.32 -1.45 -22.64
CA THR A 706 7.51 -0.64 -23.57
C THR A 706 7.13 0.71 -22.96
N THR A 707 6.79 0.72 -21.66
CA THR A 707 6.32 1.91 -20.93
C THR A 707 7.38 2.50 -20.00
N LEU A 708 8.44 1.74 -19.70
CA LEU A 708 9.46 2.03 -18.69
C LEU A 708 8.86 2.39 -17.34
N ALA A 709 7.70 1.82 -17.04
CA ALA A 709 6.97 1.99 -15.79
C ALA A 709 6.60 0.63 -15.23
N THR A 710 6.29 0.57 -13.94
CA THR A 710 5.54 -0.55 -13.38
C THR A 710 4.10 -0.51 -13.86
N PRO A 711 3.58 -1.56 -14.53
CA PRO A 711 2.23 -1.65 -15.04
C PRO A 711 1.10 -1.42 -14.01
N LEU A 712 1.36 -1.62 -12.72
CA LEU A 712 0.42 -1.27 -11.63
C LEU A 712 0.07 0.22 -11.58
N VAL A 713 0.98 1.11 -11.98
CA VAL A 713 0.81 2.57 -11.93
C VAL A 713 0.27 3.11 -13.26
N ALA A 714 0.68 2.55 -14.40
CA ALA A 714 0.34 3.08 -15.72
C ALA A 714 -0.91 2.47 -16.37
N ARG A 715 -1.23 1.19 -16.09
CA ARG A 715 -2.35 0.46 -16.74
C ARG A 715 -3.29 -0.27 -15.76
N MET A 716 -2.97 -0.28 -14.45
CA MET A 716 -3.66 -1.11 -13.45
C MET A 716 -3.64 -2.62 -13.78
N GLU A 717 -2.61 -3.08 -14.49
CA GLU A 717 -2.46 -4.48 -14.86
C GLU A 717 -1.50 -5.19 -13.90
N PRO A 718 -1.96 -6.18 -13.12
CA PRO A 718 -1.07 -6.92 -12.24
C PRO A 718 -0.07 -7.75 -13.07
N MET A 719 1.20 -7.70 -12.69
CA MET A 719 2.24 -8.59 -13.22
C MET A 719 2.46 -9.74 -12.25
N PHE A 720 2.88 -10.88 -12.79
CA PHE A 720 3.14 -12.08 -11.99
C PHE A 720 4.24 -12.94 -12.61
N PHE A 721 4.72 -13.90 -11.82
CA PHE A 721 5.66 -14.91 -12.28
C PHE A 721 4.98 -16.26 -12.47
N ILE A 722 5.40 -16.96 -13.51
CA ILE A 722 5.22 -18.40 -13.65
C ILE A 722 6.59 -19.04 -13.53
N ILE A 723 6.71 -20.05 -12.68
CA ILE A 723 7.97 -20.70 -12.37
C ILE A 723 7.86 -22.16 -12.78
N TYR A 724 8.75 -22.57 -13.68
CA TYR A 724 8.82 -23.93 -14.21
C TYR A 724 10.04 -24.66 -13.67
N ASP A 725 9.92 -25.96 -13.46
CA ASP A 725 11.10 -26.83 -13.33
C ASP A 725 11.77 -26.94 -14.72
N ALA A 726 13.03 -26.54 -14.82
CA ALA A 726 13.76 -26.51 -16.09
C ALA A 726 13.93 -27.90 -16.73
N ARG A 727 13.87 -28.97 -15.93
CA ARG A 727 14.03 -30.37 -16.38
C ARG A 727 12.75 -30.90 -17.01
N SER A 728 11.63 -30.73 -16.32
CA SER A 728 10.33 -31.28 -16.73
C SER A 728 9.50 -30.31 -17.59
N ARG A 729 9.82 -29.00 -17.52
CA ARG A 729 9.04 -27.89 -18.09
C ARG A 729 7.60 -27.81 -17.54
N ALA A 730 7.34 -28.46 -16.42
CA ALA A 730 6.08 -28.35 -15.69
C ALA A 730 6.17 -27.19 -14.68
N GLN A 731 5.03 -26.57 -14.38
CA GLN A 731 4.97 -25.55 -13.32
C GLN A 731 5.26 -26.19 -11.97
N LEU A 732 6.04 -25.50 -11.13
CA LEU A 732 6.38 -26.01 -9.80
C LEU A 732 5.14 -26.20 -8.91
N LEU A 733 5.17 -27.26 -8.11
CA LEU A 733 4.16 -27.53 -7.10
C LEU A 733 4.28 -26.58 -5.90
N ASP A 734 5.49 -26.16 -5.57
CA ASP A 734 5.81 -25.30 -4.43
C ASP A 734 6.68 -24.15 -4.91
N TYR A 735 6.23 -22.92 -4.69
CA TYR A 735 6.97 -21.70 -5.06
C TYR A 735 6.35 -20.48 -4.38
N GLY A 736 7.11 -19.40 -4.25
CA GLY A 736 6.58 -18.14 -3.72
C GLY A 736 7.25 -16.95 -4.40
N TYR A 737 6.63 -15.77 -4.34
CA TYR A 737 7.29 -14.53 -4.73
C TYR A 737 6.61 -13.32 -4.09
N ILE A 738 7.38 -12.25 -3.93
CA ILE A 738 6.91 -10.93 -3.51
C ILE A 738 7.47 -9.91 -4.49
N ILE A 739 6.58 -9.08 -5.05
CA ILE A 739 6.94 -7.99 -5.96
C ILE A 739 6.80 -6.68 -5.19
N SER A 740 7.80 -5.81 -5.32
CA SER A 740 7.68 -4.44 -4.86
C SER A 740 6.63 -3.74 -5.71
N THR A 741 5.48 -3.46 -5.12
CA THR A 741 4.39 -2.77 -5.81
C THR A 741 4.34 -1.34 -5.31
N PRO A 742 4.52 -0.32 -6.17
CA PRO A 742 4.26 1.05 -5.78
C PRO A 742 2.80 1.15 -5.30
N PRO A 743 2.50 2.07 -4.38
CA PRO A 743 1.13 2.30 -3.97
C PRO A 743 0.33 2.85 -5.17
N SER A 744 -1.00 2.90 -5.04
CA SER A 744 -1.82 3.46 -6.12
C SER A 744 -1.36 4.89 -6.47
N PRO A 745 -1.38 5.30 -7.76
CA PRO A 745 -0.92 6.62 -8.19
C PRO A 745 -1.59 7.77 -7.42
N LEU A 746 -2.86 7.58 -7.03
CA LEU A 746 -3.60 8.52 -6.19
C LEU A 746 -3.03 8.64 -4.77
N LEU A 747 -2.66 7.52 -4.14
CA LEU A 747 -2.01 7.50 -2.83
C LEU A 747 -0.60 8.08 -2.90
N THR A 748 0.17 7.72 -3.92
CA THR A 748 1.50 8.26 -4.18
C THR A 748 1.44 9.76 -4.43
N ALA A 749 0.50 10.25 -5.25
CA ALA A 749 0.27 11.67 -5.44
C ALA A 749 -0.15 12.36 -4.14
N ARG A 750 -1.03 11.76 -3.32
CA ARG A 750 -1.39 12.29 -1.99
C ARG A 750 -0.17 12.35 -1.06
N MET A 751 0.64 11.30 -0.98
CA MET A 751 1.76 11.24 -0.05
C MET A 751 2.92 12.15 -0.47
N ILE A 752 3.29 12.11 -1.76
CA ILE A 752 4.27 13.02 -2.35
C ILE A 752 3.80 14.48 -2.24
N SER A 753 2.48 14.76 -2.38
CA SER A 753 1.92 16.10 -2.23
C SER A 753 2.11 16.73 -0.85
N LEU A 754 2.47 15.92 0.16
CA LEU A 754 2.54 16.35 1.56
C LEU A 754 3.98 16.21 2.11
N GLY A 755 4.98 16.06 1.24
CA GLY A 755 6.39 15.93 1.62
C GLY A 755 6.77 14.58 2.22
N ILE A 756 5.88 13.60 2.10
CA ILE A 756 6.07 12.21 2.56
C ILE A 756 6.49 11.42 1.34
N GLY A 757 7.59 10.67 1.44
CA GLY A 757 8.20 9.98 0.30
C GLY A 757 7.23 9.01 -0.37
N ASP A 758 7.59 8.55 -1.56
CA ASP A 758 6.90 7.43 -2.21
C ASP A 758 7.09 6.17 -1.35
N PRO A 759 6.06 5.61 -0.69
CA PRO A 759 6.27 4.55 0.30
C PRO A 759 6.54 3.17 -0.33
N ALA A 760 6.45 3.03 -1.65
CA ALA A 760 6.96 1.84 -2.31
C ALA A 760 7.81 2.21 -3.52
N ILE A 761 9.07 2.50 -3.21
CA ILE A 761 10.11 2.52 -4.24
C ILE A 761 10.67 1.12 -4.37
N GLY A 762 10.90 0.75 -5.62
CA GLY A 762 11.59 -0.47 -5.97
C GLY A 762 10.82 -1.21 -7.04
N TYR A 763 11.54 -1.59 -8.08
CA TYR A 763 11.07 -2.47 -9.13
C TYR A 763 11.76 -3.80 -8.95
N ASP A 764 11.73 -4.32 -7.72
CA ASP A 764 12.42 -5.56 -7.37
C ASP A 764 11.40 -6.64 -7.04
N ALA A 765 11.78 -7.87 -7.31
CA ALA A 765 11.05 -9.06 -6.89
C ALA A 765 11.98 -9.99 -6.13
N VAL A 766 11.43 -10.59 -5.08
CA VAL A 766 12.07 -11.71 -4.37
C VAL A 766 11.27 -12.96 -4.69
N ILE A 767 11.94 -13.97 -5.23
CA ILE A 767 11.36 -15.23 -5.66
C ILE A 767 11.92 -16.35 -4.77
N PHE A 768 11.04 -17.20 -4.29
CA PHE A 768 11.36 -18.35 -3.46
C PHE A 768 11.13 -19.62 -4.27
N VAL A 769 12.15 -20.47 -4.35
CA VAL A 769 12.10 -21.72 -5.10
C VAL A 769 12.61 -22.88 -4.25
N PRO A 770 12.14 -24.12 -4.50
CA PRO A 770 12.64 -25.29 -3.80
C PRO A 770 14.16 -25.42 -3.93
N PRO A 771 14.88 -25.84 -2.87
CA PRO A 771 16.34 -26.02 -2.92
C PRO A 771 16.76 -26.97 -4.03
N ASP A 772 17.93 -26.72 -4.61
CA ASP A 772 18.63 -27.61 -5.55
C ASP A 772 17.74 -28.05 -6.74
N THR A 773 16.82 -27.16 -7.13
CA THR A 773 15.88 -27.36 -8.23
C THR A 773 16.14 -26.30 -9.29
N PRO A 774 16.60 -26.68 -10.50
CA PRO A 774 16.82 -25.72 -11.57
C PRO A 774 15.48 -25.21 -12.10
N VAL A 775 15.31 -23.89 -12.13
CA VAL A 775 14.06 -23.23 -12.49
C VAL A 775 14.19 -22.29 -13.68
N ASP A 776 13.11 -22.22 -14.46
CA ASP A 776 12.88 -21.17 -15.45
C ASP A 776 11.82 -20.20 -14.92
N ILE A 777 12.15 -18.91 -14.86
CA ILE A 777 11.29 -17.84 -14.35
C ILE A 777 10.76 -17.05 -15.53
N VAL A 778 9.43 -16.98 -15.66
CA VAL A 778 8.74 -16.25 -16.72
C VAL A 778 7.96 -15.09 -16.10
N PHE A 779 8.33 -13.87 -16.46
CA PHE A 779 7.69 -12.64 -16.04
C PHE A 779 6.60 -12.22 -17.04
N LYS A 780 5.34 -12.08 -16.59
CA LYS A 780 4.18 -11.81 -17.48
C LYS A 780 3.23 -10.75 -16.92
N SER A 781 2.49 -10.12 -17.83
CA SER A 781 1.24 -9.40 -17.53
C SER A 781 0.06 -10.38 -17.58
N VAL A 782 -1.03 -10.08 -16.85
CA VAL A 782 -2.30 -10.82 -16.93
C VAL A 782 -3.01 -10.64 -18.28
N VAL A 783 -2.78 -9.53 -18.98
CA VAL A 783 -3.47 -9.20 -20.23
C VAL A 783 -2.75 -9.79 -21.44
N GLU A 784 -1.42 -9.73 -21.46
CA GLU A 784 -0.61 -10.08 -22.62
C GLU A 784 -0.09 -11.52 -22.56
N GLU A 785 -0.28 -12.29 -23.63
CA GLU A 785 0.21 -13.67 -23.69
C GLU A 785 1.74 -13.76 -23.82
N ALA A 786 2.37 -12.74 -24.40
CA ALA A 786 3.82 -12.69 -24.58
C ALA A 786 4.52 -12.35 -23.26
N PRO A 787 5.62 -13.05 -22.91
CA PRO A 787 6.39 -12.73 -21.72
C PRO A 787 6.99 -11.32 -21.82
N ILE A 788 7.07 -10.65 -20.67
CA ILE A 788 7.81 -9.40 -20.52
C ILE A 788 9.30 -9.73 -20.46
N GLY A 789 9.69 -10.73 -19.67
CA GLY A 789 11.06 -11.24 -19.57
C GLY A 789 11.11 -12.72 -19.18
N ILE A 790 12.24 -13.37 -19.45
CA ILE A 790 12.49 -14.78 -19.10
C ILE A 790 13.91 -14.91 -18.54
N LEU A 791 14.08 -15.75 -17.52
CA LEU A 791 15.36 -16.24 -17.03
C LEU A 791 15.31 -17.78 -16.98
N LYS A 792 16.39 -18.45 -17.39
CA LYS A 792 16.43 -19.91 -17.50
C LYS A 792 17.54 -20.54 -16.68
N GLY A 793 17.29 -21.74 -16.16
CA GLY A 793 18.28 -22.59 -15.51
C GLY A 793 18.91 -22.00 -14.25
N LEU A 794 18.14 -21.26 -13.44
CA LEU A 794 18.62 -20.74 -12.16
C LEU A 794 18.43 -21.80 -11.08
N GLU A 795 19.42 -21.98 -10.22
CA GLU A 795 19.39 -22.97 -9.14
C GLU A 795 19.99 -22.33 -7.89
N VAL A 796 19.39 -22.63 -6.73
CA VAL A 796 19.80 -22.11 -5.42
C VAL A 796 19.65 -23.19 -4.35
N ALA A 797 20.59 -23.26 -3.42
CA ALA A 797 20.55 -24.16 -2.27
C ALA A 797 19.62 -23.65 -1.15
N GLU A 798 19.38 -24.49 -0.14
CA GLU A 798 18.55 -24.14 1.03
C GLU A 798 19.10 -22.90 1.75
N GLY A 799 18.27 -21.85 1.85
CA GLY A 799 18.65 -20.59 2.47
C GLY A 799 19.71 -19.78 1.72
N GLU A 800 20.14 -20.20 0.53
CA GLU A 800 21.01 -19.41 -0.33
C GLU A 800 20.29 -18.15 -0.82
N TYR A 801 21.04 -17.08 -0.97
CA TYR A 801 20.55 -15.80 -1.49
C TYR A 801 21.30 -15.45 -2.77
N LEU A 802 20.62 -15.53 -3.90
CA LEU A 802 21.15 -15.23 -5.23
C LEU A 802 20.59 -13.90 -5.73
N ASP A 803 21.46 -12.91 -5.87
CA ASP A 803 21.15 -11.60 -6.45
C ASP A 803 21.50 -11.60 -7.95
N ILE A 804 20.51 -11.30 -8.81
CA ILE A 804 20.70 -11.19 -10.26
C ILE A 804 20.92 -9.74 -10.64
N SER A 805 22.14 -9.25 -10.41
CA SER A 805 22.53 -7.88 -10.74
C SER A 805 22.35 -7.55 -12.23
N ILE A 806 21.87 -6.34 -12.52
CA ILE A 806 21.53 -5.83 -13.85
C ILE A 806 20.57 -6.80 -14.57
N THR A 807 19.44 -7.13 -13.95
CA THR A 807 18.52 -8.14 -14.50
C THR A 807 18.02 -7.78 -15.91
N ALA A 808 17.87 -6.49 -16.23
CA ALA A 808 17.46 -6.03 -17.57
C ALA A 808 18.33 -6.58 -18.71
N ILE A 809 19.67 -6.69 -18.53
CA ILE A 809 20.53 -7.25 -19.59
C ILE A 809 20.34 -8.75 -19.77
N LYS A 810 20.00 -9.46 -18.68
CA LYS A 810 19.69 -10.89 -18.72
C LYS A 810 18.36 -11.12 -19.45
N TYR A 811 17.35 -10.30 -19.19
CA TYR A 811 16.10 -10.33 -19.97
C TYR A 811 16.33 -10.04 -21.44
N ALA A 812 17.10 -8.99 -21.78
CA ALA A 812 17.44 -8.71 -23.17
C ALA A 812 18.14 -9.90 -23.83
N THR A 813 19.10 -10.53 -23.13
CA THR A 813 19.83 -11.71 -23.63
C THR A 813 18.88 -12.86 -23.97
N GLU A 814 18.02 -13.25 -23.03
CA GLU A 814 17.10 -14.38 -23.23
C GLU A 814 16.00 -14.07 -24.26
N MET A 815 15.53 -12.81 -24.32
CA MET A 815 14.56 -12.39 -25.33
C MET A 815 15.17 -12.36 -26.73
N ILE A 816 16.43 -11.93 -26.89
CA ILE A 816 17.15 -12.01 -28.16
C ILE A 816 17.27 -13.47 -28.60
N LYS A 817 17.71 -14.37 -27.72
CA LYS A 817 17.81 -15.81 -28.05
C LYS A 817 16.45 -16.36 -28.50
N LEU A 818 15.39 -16.09 -27.75
CA LEU A 818 14.04 -16.56 -28.04
C LEU A 818 13.50 -16.02 -29.37
N ALA A 819 13.69 -14.73 -29.65
CA ALA A 819 13.33 -14.13 -30.93
C ALA A 819 14.14 -14.72 -32.08
N GLY A 820 15.45 -14.88 -31.89
CA GLY A 820 16.37 -15.43 -32.88
C GLY A 820 16.05 -16.88 -33.26
N GLU A 821 15.80 -17.75 -32.28
CA GLU A 821 15.39 -19.14 -32.51
C GLU A 821 14.14 -19.24 -33.39
N ARG A 822 13.13 -18.39 -33.15
CA ARG A 822 11.90 -18.36 -33.95
C ARG A 822 12.12 -17.76 -35.34
N LEU A 823 12.85 -16.66 -35.43
CA LEU A 823 13.09 -15.96 -36.69
C LEU A 823 13.99 -16.76 -37.64
N ASN A 824 14.98 -17.49 -37.13
CA ASN A 824 15.88 -18.29 -37.96
C ASN A 824 15.13 -19.36 -38.77
N VAL A 825 14.07 -19.95 -38.21
CA VAL A 825 13.22 -20.91 -38.93
C VAL A 825 12.42 -20.22 -40.04
N MET A 826 11.92 -19.00 -39.80
CA MET A 826 11.04 -18.29 -40.75
C MET A 826 11.81 -17.49 -41.82
N LYS A 827 13.04 -17.07 -41.53
CA LYS A 827 13.84 -16.19 -42.41
C LYS A 827 14.15 -16.83 -43.75
N ASN A 828 14.27 -18.15 -43.78
CA ASN A 828 14.58 -18.91 -44.98
C ASN A 828 13.35 -19.14 -45.89
N GLU A 829 12.15 -18.74 -45.44
CA GLU A 829 10.90 -18.92 -46.19
C GLU A 829 10.50 -17.63 -46.91
N ALA A 830 10.68 -17.63 -48.24
CA ALA A 830 10.44 -16.45 -49.08
C ALA A 830 9.02 -15.91 -48.97
N THR A 831 8.03 -16.77 -48.72
CA THR A 831 6.61 -16.40 -48.56
C THR A 831 6.35 -15.58 -47.29
N LEU A 832 7.25 -15.62 -46.32
CA LEU A 832 7.11 -14.90 -45.04
C LEU A 832 7.93 -13.62 -44.97
N ALA A 833 8.79 -13.35 -45.95
CA ALA A 833 9.73 -12.22 -45.91
C ALA A 833 9.05 -10.86 -45.65
N GLY A 834 7.86 -10.64 -46.23
CA GLY A 834 7.07 -9.42 -45.98
C GLY A 834 6.49 -9.33 -44.56
N SER A 835 6.01 -10.43 -44.00
CA SER A 835 5.39 -10.49 -42.67
C SER A 835 6.40 -10.38 -41.53
N ILE A 836 7.62 -10.91 -41.72
CA ILE A 836 8.68 -10.91 -40.70
C ILE A 836 9.69 -9.78 -40.88
N GLY A 837 9.67 -9.03 -41.99
CA GLY A 837 10.69 -8.02 -42.31
C GLY A 837 10.92 -7.00 -41.18
N ARG A 838 9.84 -6.50 -40.55
CA ARG A 838 9.97 -5.63 -39.37
C ARG A 838 10.56 -6.33 -38.15
N ALA A 839 10.20 -7.59 -37.92
CA ALA A 839 10.76 -8.38 -36.81
C ALA A 839 12.27 -8.61 -37.00
N VAL A 840 12.72 -8.85 -38.23
CA VAL A 840 14.15 -8.98 -38.57
C VAL A 840 14.89 -7.67 -38.31
N ASN A 841 14.31 -6.53 -38.70
CA ASN A 841 14.89 -5.21 -38.42
C ASN A 841 15.02 -4.96 -36.91
N TYR A 842 13.93 -5.14 -36.15
CA TYR A 842 13.94 -5.00 -34.69
C TYR A 842 14.95 -5.94 -34.02
N TYR A 843 15.04 -7.19 -34.46
CA TYR A 843 16.03 -8.15 -33.96
C TYR A 843 17.47 -7.69 -34.23
N SER A 844 17.77 -7.22 -35.44
CA SER A 844 19.11 -6.74 -35.79
C SER A 844 19.52 -5.50 -35.00
N GLU A 845 18.60 -4.56 -34.81
CA GLU A 845 18.83 -3.37 -33.99
C GLU A 845 19.00 -3.75 -32.52
N ALA A 846 18.15 -4.64 -31.99
CA ALA A 846 18.24 -5.14 -30.63
C ALA A 846 19.61 -5.77 -30.33
N LEU A 847 20.13 -6.59 -31.25
CA LEU A 847 21.44 -7.24 -31.13
C LEU A 847 22.60 -6.23 -31.16
N SER A 848 22.52 -5.23 -32.04
CA SER A 848 23.51 -4.14 -32.12
C SER A 848 23.58 -3.34 -30.82
N LEU A 849 22.41 -2.91 -30.31
CA LEU A 849 22.31 -2.17 -29.06
C LEU A 849 22.74 -3.01 -27.86
N TYR A 850 22.41 -4.30 -27.84
CA TYR A 850 22.84 -5.25 -26.81
C TYR A 850 24.36 -5.34 -26.71
N ASN A 851 25.04 -5.56 -27.84
CA ASN A 851 26.49 -5.67 -27.89
C ASN A 851 27.15 -4.37 -27.39
N ARG A 852 26.63 -3.21 -27.83
CA ARG A 852 27.12 -1.91 -27.38
C ARG A 852 26.89 -1.68 -25.89
N ALA A 853 25.73 -2.07 -25.35
CA ALA A 853 25.45 -1.99 -23.93
C ALA A 853 26.43 -2.83 -23.11
N CYS A 854 26.74 -4.06 -23.55
CA CYS A 854 27.72 -4.93 -22.91
C CYS A 854 29.13 -4.32 -22.89
N GLU A 855 29.54 -3.66 -23.98
CA GLU A 855 30.82 -2.92 -24.02
C GLU A 855 30.85 -1.76 -23.03
N LEU A 856 29.78 -0.97 -22.96
CA LEU A 856 29.70 0.19 -22.07
C LEU A 856 29.67 -0.23 -20.60
N LEU A 857 28.95 -1.30 -20.25
CA LEU A 857 28.98 -1.87 -18.90
C LEU A 857 30.40 -2.26 -18.48
N LYS A 858 31.16 -2.92 -19.37
CA LYS A 858 32.56 -3.30 -19.10
C LYS A 858 33.47 -2.08 -18.89
N LYS A 859 33.16 -0.95 -19.53
CA LYS A 859 33.88 0.33 -19.36
C LYS A 859 33.42 1.13 -18.14
N GLY A 860 32.40 0.66 -17.41
CA GLY A 860 31.77 1.42 -16.32
C GLY A 860 30.95 2.61 -16.80
N ALA A 861 30.48 2.63 -18.05
CA ALA A 861 29.69 3.71 -18.63
C ALA A 861 28.18 3.48 -18.46
N PHE A 862 27.71 3.48 -17.21
CA PHE A 862 26.39 2.99 -16.82
C PHE A 862 25.22 3.80 -17.39
N THR A 863 25.31 5.13 -17.43
CA THR A 863 24.20 6.02 -17.82
C THR A 863 23.70 5.72 -19.23
N GLU A 864 24.61 5.56 -20.17
CA GLU A 864 24.27 5.22 -21.56
C GLU A 864 23.93 3.73 -21.68
N ALA A 865 24.63 2.86 -20.94
CA ALA A 865 24.34 1.43 -20.96
C ALA A 865 22.89 1.14 -20.59
N TYR A 866 22.36 1.67 -19.48
CA TYR A 866 20.97 1.45 -19.04
C TYR A 866 19.95 1.77 -20.15
N ALA A 867 20.12 2.90 -20.84
CA ALA A 867 19.23 3.26 -21.94
C ALA A 867 19.27 2.24 -23.10
N LEU A 868 20.47 1.80 -23.48
CA LEU A 868 20.64 0.80 -24.55
C LEU A 868 20.10 -0.58 -24.16
N MET A 869 20.26 -0.98 -22.89
CA MET A 869 19.76 -2.25 -22.37
C MET A 869 18.24 -2.32 -22.44
N TYR A 870 17.54 -1.30 -21.92
CA TYR A 870 16.07 -1.24 -21.95
C TYR A 870 15.53 -1.20 -23.39
N ARG A 871 16.16 -0.44 -24.29
CA ARG A 871 15.77 -0.40 -25.71
C ARG A 871 16.00 -1.72 -26.42
N SER A 872 17.14 -2.37 -26.17
CA SER A 872 17.44 -3.69 -26.72
C SER A 872 16.40 -4.72 -26.27
N TRP A 873 16.02 -4.70 -25.00
CA TRP A 873 14.98 -5.56 -24.44
C TRP A 873 13.62 -5.33 -25.11
N ASP A 874 13.15 -4.08 -25.24
CA ASP A 874 11.89 -3.75 -25.93
C ASP A 874 11.89 -4.26 -27.37
N LEU A 875 12.93 -3.95 -28.14
CA LEU A 875 13.03 -4.33 -29.55
C LEU A 875 13.11 -5.85 -29.74
N ALA A 876 13.85 -6.56 -28.89
CA ALA A 876 13.90 -8.03 -28.90
C ALA A 876 12.52 -8.62 -28.61
N ARG A 877 11.78 -8.02 -27.66
CA ARG A 877 10.42 -8.41 -27.33
C ARG A 877 9.44 -8.14 -28.49
N LYS A 878 9.50 -6.98 -29.13
CA LYS A 878 8.70 -6.67 -30.33
C LYS A 878 8.97 -7.66 -31.46
N ALA A 879 10.24 -8.00 -31.70
CA ALA A 879 10.63 -9.01 -32.69
C ALA A 879 10.00 -10.38 -32.36
N TYR A 880 10.03 -10.79 -31.08
CA TYR A 880 9.39 -12.02 -30.62
C TYR A 880 7.87 -12.01 -30.79
N ILE A 881 7.19 -10.92 -30.41
CA ILE A 881 5.72 -10.80 -30.51
C ILE A 881 5.28 -11.00 -31.96
N ILE A 882 5.90 -10.28 -32.90
CA ILE A 882 5.59 -10.41 -34.34
C ILE A 882 5.89 -11.84 -34.82
N ALA A 883 7.04 -12.41 -34.46
CA ALA A 883 7.39 -13.78 -34.85
C ALA A 883 6.40 -14.82 -34.30
N ARG A 884 5.96 -14.66 -33.04
CA ARG A 884 4.94 -15.52 -32.42
C ARG A 884 3.60 -15.39 -33.14
N GLU A 885 3.14 -14.18 -33.39
CA GLU A 885 1.87 -13.92 -34.04
C GLU A 885 1.85 -14.52 -35.45
N VAL A 886 2.91 -14.31 -36.23
CA VAL A 886 3.08 -14.96 -37.54
C VAL A 886 3.06 -16.48 -37.40
N TYR A 887 3.78 -17.06 -36.44
CA TYR A 887 3.77 -18.52 -36.19
C TYR A 887 2.38 -19.05 -35.85
N VAL A 888 1.67 -18.39 -34.94
CA VAL A 888 0.32 -18.78 -34.50
C VAL A 888 -0.68 -18.68 -35.67
N ASN A 889 -0.62 -17.60 -36.45
CA ASN A 889 -1.44 -17.43 -37.64
C ASN A 889 -1.15 -18.50 -38.70
N ILE A 890 0.11 -18.89 -38.89
CA ILE A 890 0.49 -20.00 -39.77
C ILE A 890 -0.16 -21.32 -39.31
N VAL A 891 -0.15 -21.61 -38.00
CA VAL A 891 -0.77 -22.81 -37.44
C VAL A 891 -2.30 -22.79 -37.61
N TYR A 892 -2.97 -21.68 -37.29
CA TYR A 892 -4.42 -21.57 -37.45
C TYR A 892 -4.86 -21.63 -38.91
N THR A 893 -4.16 -20.95 -39.81
CA THR A 893 -4.44 -21.02 -41.24
C THR A 893 -4.25 -22.45 -41.76
N ASN A 894 -3.24 -23.18 -41.27
CA ASN A 894 -3.04 -24.58 -41.64
C ASN A 894 -4.21 -25.49 -41.19
N VAL A 895 -4.68 -25.34 -39.96
CA VAL A 895 -5.85 -26.08 -39.44
C VAL A 895 -7.09 -25.80 -40.29
N MET A 896 -7.35 -24.54 -40.63
CA MET A 896 -8.49 -24.15 -41.46
C MET A 896 -8.37 -24.64 -42.91
N LEU A 897 -7.17 -24.58 -43.48
CA LEU A 897 -6.89 -25.07 -44.83
C LEU A 897 -7.20 -26.57 -44.93
N ILE A 898 -6.71 -27.37 -43.98
CA ILE A 898 -6.96 -28.83 -43.95
C ILE A 898 -8.45 -29.15 -43.83
N LEU A 899 -9.18 -28.41 -43.00
CA LEU A 899 -10.64 -28.57 -42.87
C LEU A 899 -11.36 -28.33 -44.21
N LEU A 900 -10.91 -27.34 -45.00
CA LEU A 900 -11.49 -26.99 -46.31
C LEU A 900 -11.08 -27.95 -47.43
N LEU A 901 -9.95 -28.66 -47.31
CA LEU A 901 -9.50 -29.61 -48.34
C LEU A 901 -10.48 -30.77 -48.53
N ILE A 902 -11.21 -31.18 -47.48
CA ILE A 902 -12.09 -32.36 -47.52
C ILE A 902 -13.38 -32.10 -48.31
N PRO A 903 -14.17 -31.05 -48.02
CA PRO A 903 -15.28 -30.67 -48.89
C PRO A 903 -14.82 -30.40 -50.32
N MET A 904 -13.64 -29.78 -50.50
CA MET A 904 -13.10 -29.49 -51.82
C MET A 904 -12.76 -30.78 -52.59
N ALA A 905 -12.16 -31.77 -51.94
CA ALA A 905 -11.88 -33.08 -52.56
C ALA A 905 -13.18 -33.79 -52.98
N LEU A 906 -14.24 -33.70 -52.17
CA LEU A 906 -15.57 -34.24 -52.51
C LEU A 906 -16.20 -33.54 -53.72
N VAL A 907 -16.06 -32.21 -53.82
CA VAL A 907 -16.57 -31.42 -54.96
C VAL A 907 -15.75 -31.68 -56.22
N ILE A 908 -14.42 -31.71 -56.14
CA ILE A 908 -13.52 -31.98 -57.28
C ILE A 908 -13.72 -33.41 -57.79
N GLU A 909 -13.87 -34.40 -56.90
CA GLU A 909 -14.20 -35.76 -57.33
C GLU A 909 -15.48 -35.77 -58.17
N ARG A 910 -16.52 -35.09 -57.68
CA ARG A 910 -17.81 -35.02 -58.38
C ARG A 910 -17.75 -34.20 -59.67
N LEU A 911 -16.90 -33.17 -59.75
CA LEU A 911 -16.73 -32.35 -60.94
C LEU A 911 -15.93 -33.08 -62.04
N VAL A 912 -14.88 -33.81 -61.67
CA VAL A 912 -13.89 -34.36 -62.61
C VAL A 912 -14.14 -35.85 -62.92
N PHE A 913 -14.36 -36.70 -61.93
CA PHE A 913 -14.28 -38.17 -62.08
C PHE A 913 -15.63 -38.91 -62.06
N GLU A 914 -16.63 -38.41 -61.32
CA GLU A 914 -18.00 -38.98 -61.20
C GLU A 914 -18.03 -40.51 -60.96
N LYS A 915 -17.18 -41.03 -60.07
CA LYS A 915 -17.10 -42.48 -59.83
C LYS A 915 -18.12 -42.92 -58.78
N HIS A 916 -18.49 -44.19 -58.82
CA HIS A 916 -19.45 -44.81 -57.90
C HIS A 916 -18.81 -45.98 -57.14
N GLY A 917 -19.32 -46.30 -55.95
CA GLY A 917 -18.79 -47.39 -55.11
C GLY A 917 -17.37 -47.14 -54.58
N LEU A 918 -16.58 -48.19 -54.41
CA LEU A 918 -15.22 -48.12 -53.83
C LEU A 918 -14.24 -47.26 -54.67
N GLN A 919 -14.41 -47.23 -56.00
CA GLN A 919 -13.59 -46.41 -56.90
C GLN A 919 -13.72 -44.91 -56.57
N ARG A 920 -14.89 -44.49 -56.07
CA ARG A 920 -15.11 -43.10 -55.63
C ARG A 920 -14.24 -42.73 -54.45
N ILE A 921 -14.15 -43.62 -53.47
CA ILE A 921 -13.36 -43.40 -52.25
C ILE A 921 -11.88 -43.27 -52.62
N PHE A 922 -11.37 -44.13 -53.50
CA PHE A 922 -10.00 -44.02 -54.00
C PHE A 922 -9.74 -42.71 -54.76
N CYS A 923 -10.70 -42.23 -55.58
CA CYS A 923 -10.59 -40.93 -56.24
C CYS A 923 -10.57 -39.76 -55.25
N ILE A 924 -11.43 -39.77 -54.23
CA ILE A 924 -11.45 -38.73 -53.18
C ILE A 924 -10.11 -38.72 -52.42
N LEU A 925 -9.61 -39.89 -52.03
CA LEU A 925 -8.32 -40.02 -51.34
C LEU A 925 -7.15 -39.57 -52.22
N GLY A 926 -7.17 -39.90 -53.51
CA GLY A 926 -6.17 -39.44 -54.48
C GLY A 926 -6.18 -37.93 -54.66
N VAL A 927 -7.35 -37.32 -54.87
CA VAL A 927 -7.50 -35.86 -54.97
C VAL A 927 -7.05 -35.17 -53.69
N LEU A 928 -7.44 -35.71 -52.52
CA LEU A 928 -7.03 -35.18 -51.24
C LEU A 928 -5.51 -35.23 -51.07
N ALA A 929 -4.86 -36.34 -51.43
CA ALA A 929 -3.41 -36.47 -51.38
C ALA A 929 -2.69 -35.44 -52.27
N VAL A 930 -3.20 -35.22 -53.49
CA VAL A 930 -2.66 -34.18 -54.40
C VAL A 930 -2.85 -32.78 -53.83
N LEU A 931 -4.03 -32.47 -53.28
CA LEU A 931 -4.29 -31.16 -52.66
C LEU A 931 -3.40 -30.92 -51.44
N ILE A 932 -3.15 -31.95 -50.62
CA ILE A 932 -2.23 -31.87 -49.49
C ILE A 932 -0.80 -31.62 -49.99
N ALA A 933 -0.33 -32.36 -51.00
CA ALA A 933 0.99 -32.15 -51.58
C ALA A 933 1.16 -30.73 -52.16
N LEU A 934 0.14 -30.22 -52.85
CA LEU A 934 0.12 -28.84 -53.36
C LEU A 934 0.16 -27.82 -52.21
N SER A 935 -0.61 -28.06 -51.15
CA SER A 935 -0.62 -27.19 -49.97
C SER A 935 0.71 -27.18 -49.22
N TYR A 936 1.45 -28.29 -49.22
CA TYR A 936 2.80 -28.38 -48.62
C TYR A 936 3.81 -27.49 -49.37
N VAL A 937 3.71 -27.44 -50.70
CA VAL A 937 4.57 -26.59 -51.52
C VAL A 937 4.18 -25.12 -51.38
N LEU A 938 2.89 -24.79 -51.47
CA LEU A 938 2.41 -23.40 -51.53
C LEU A 938 2.30 -22.71 -50.16
N HIS A 939 1.90 -23.43 -49.11
CA HIS A 939 1.66 -22.87 -47.78
C HIS A 939 2.77 -23.29 -46.80
N PRO A 940 3.46 -22.34 -46.14
CA PRO A 940 4.60 -22.64 -45.28
C PRO A 940 4.22 -23.38 -43.99
N GLY A 941 2.94 -23.38 -43.61
CA GLY A 941 2.49 -23.94 -42.33
C GLY A 941 2.69 -25.44 -42.17
N LEU A 942 2.70 -26.23 -43.25
CA LEU A 942 3.03 -27.65 -43.16
C LEU A 942 4.53 -27.91 -43.04
N ARG A 943 5.38 -26.93 -43.38
CA ARG A 943 6.85 -27.02 -43.34
C ARG A 943 7.44 -26.46 -42.03
N ILE A 944 6.87 -25.37 -41.52
CA ILE A 944 7.44 -24.60 -40.39
C ILE A 944 6.98 -25.11 -39.02
N ALA A 945 5.72 -25.49 -38.88
CA ALA A 945 5.16 -25.78 -37.57
C ALA A 945 5.40 -27.24 -37.16
N TRP A 946 6.17 -27.43 -36.09
CA TRP A 946 6.57 -28.74 -35.56
C TRP A 946 5.36 -29.64 -35.21
N ASN A 947 4.25 -29.02 -34.80
CA ASN A 947 3.00 -29.68 -34.44
C ASN A 947 1.96 -29.68 -35.56
N SER A 948 2.28 -29.20 -36.77
CA SER A 948 1.29 -29.14 -37.85
C SER A 948 0.74 -30.52 -38.19
N ILE A 949 1.61 -31.53 -38.30
CA ILE A 949 1.20 -32.91 -38.57
C ILE A 949 0.28 -33.44 -37.45
N MET A 950 0.60 -33.15 -36.19
CA MET A 950 -0.24 -33.53 -35.04
C MET A 950 -1.60 -32.82 -35.04
N ALA A 951 -1.63 -31.52 -35.33
CA ALA A 951 -2.87 -30.77 -35.48
C ALA A 951 -3.70 -31.31 -36.65
N SER A 952 -3.07 -31.67 -37.76
CA SER A 952 -3.72 -32.36 -38.89
C SER A 952 -4.30 -33.70 -38.46
N LEU A 953 -3.53 -34.55 -37.76
CA LEU A 953 -3.96 -35.85 -37.25
C LEU A 953 -5.15 -35.71 -36.28
N SER A 954 -5.18 -34.64 -35.48
CA SER A 954 -6.29 -34.36 -34.57
C SER A 954 -7.58 -34.08 -35.32
N ILE A 955 -7.51 -33.33 -36.42
CA ILE A 955 -8.64 -33.08 -37.32
C ILE A 955 -9.09 -34.37 -37.99
N PHE A 956 -8.16 -35.19 -38.49
CA PHE A 956 -8.47 -36.51 -39.05
C PHE A 956 -9.15 -37.41 -38.02
N SER A 957 -8.65 -37.47 -36.79
CA SER A 957 -9.28 -38.20 -35.69
C SER A 957 -10.69 -37.69 -35.42
N PHE A 958 -10.89 -36.37 -35.37
CA PHE A 958 -12.21 -35.77 -35.19
C PHE A 958 -13.17 -36.18 -36.33
N ILE A 959 -12.72 -36.12 -37.59
CA ILE A 959 -13.53 -36.52 -38.74
C ILE A 959 -13.86 -38.02 -38.72
N LEU A 960 -12.90 -38.87 -38.33
CA LEU A 960 -13.13 -40.32 -38.20
C LEU A 960 -14.12 -40.64 -37.08
N THR A 961 -14.24 -39.79 -36.06
CA THR A 961 -15.27 -39.95 -35.02
C THR A 961 -16.67 -39.48 -35.45
N LEU A 962 -16.80 -38.61 -36.47
CA LEU A 962 -18.10 -38.10 -36.92
C LEU A 962 -19.06 -39.21 -37.43
N PRO A 963 -18.64 -40.20 -38.23
CA PRO A 963 -19.51 -41.33 -38.61
C PRO A 963 -20.01 -42.11 -37.41
N VAL A 964 -19.16 -42.37 -36.41
CA VAL A 964 -19.54 -43.09 -35.19
C VAL A 964 -20.58 -42.28 -34.41
N LEU A 965 -20.35 -40.99 -34.23
CA LEU A 965 -21.31 -40.08 -33.60
C LEU A 965 -22.63 -40.03 -34.38
N GLY A 966 -22.54 -39.99 -35.71
CA GLY A 966 -23.69 -40.02 -36.61
C GLY A 966 -24.48 -41.32 -36.51
N PHE A 967 -23.82 -42.46 -36.37
CA PHE A 967 -24.49 -43.75 -36.12
C PHE A 967 -25.19 -43.76 -34.76
N ILE A 968 -24.54 -43.23 -33.71
CA ILE A 968 -25.16 -43.10 -32.39
C ILE A 968 -26.38 -42.18 -32.45
N ILE A 969 -26.26 -41.00 -33.06
CA ILE A 969 -27.37 -40.05 -33.21
C ILE A 969 -28.49 -40.67 -34.04
N ASN A 970 -28.18 -41.34 -35.15
CA ASN A 970 -29.18 -42.03 -35.95
C ASN A 970 -29.86 -43.15 -35.15
N GLY A 971 -29.11 -43.92 -34.34
CA GLY A 971 -29.63 -44.94 -33.44
C GLY A 971 -30.56 -44.35 -32.37
N VAL A 972 -30.18 -43.22 -31.77
CA VAL A 972 -31.00 -42.49 -30.78
C VAL A 972 -32.24 -41.91 -31.45
N ILE A 973 -32.13 -41.33 -32.65
CA ILE A 973 -33.26 -40.79 -33.41
C ILE A 973 -34.20 -41.94 -33.82
N SER A 974 -33.68 -43.07 -34.29
CA SER A 974 -34.51 -44.23 -34.64
C SER A 974 -35.22 -44.78 -33.41
N PHE A 975 -34.53 -44.90 -32.28
CA PHE A 975 -35.12 -45.35 -31.02
C PHE A 975 -36.17 -44.37 -30.48
N ALA A 976 -35.89 -43.07 -30.52
CA ALA A 976 -36.84 -42.02 -30.16
C ALA A 976 -38.07 -42.01 -31.10
N LYS A 977 -37.87 -42.27 -32.39
CA LYS A 977 -38.98 -42.47 -33.36
C LYS A 977 -39.78 -43.72 -33.04
N GLU A 978 -39.15 -44.79 -32.59
CA GLU A 978 -39.82 -46.03 -32.18
C GLU A 978 -40.69 -45.82 -30.93
N ILE A 979 -40.16 -45.08 -29.93
CA ILE A 979 -40.91 -44.64 -28.75
C ILE A 979 -42.07 -43.71 -29.16
N LYS A 980 -41.81 -42.72 -30.02
CA LYS A 980 -42.82 -41.79 -30.51
C LYS A 980 -43.92 -42.50 -31.30
N ARG A 981 -43.58 -43.50 -32.13
CA ARG A 981 -44.53 -44.37 -32.84
C ARG A 981 -45.40 -45.16 -31.88
N LYS A 982 -44.81 -45.69 -30.79
CA LYS A 982 -45.56 -46.38 -29.72
C LYS A 982 -46.51 -45.48 -28.93
N ILE A 983 -46.21 -44.18 -28.80
CA ILE A 983 -47.03 -43.23 -28.01
C ILE A 983 -48.10 -42.51 -28.86
N ILE A 984 -47.80 -42.18 -30.13
CA ILE A 984 -48.60 -41.22 -30.93
C ILE A 984 -49.23 -41.85 -32.19
N GLY A 985 -48.79 -43.04 -32.63
CA GLY A 985 -49.33 -43.73 -33.82
C GLY A 985 -48.74 -43.28 -35.17
N GLU A 986 -48.92 -44.12 -36.21
CA GLU A 986 -48.30 -44.02 -37.54
C GLU A 986 -48.93 -42.92 -38.42
N HIS A 987 -48.40 -41.69 -38.35
CA HIS A 987 -48.51 -40.74 -39.45
C HIS A 987 -47.27 -39.84 -39.49
N PHE A 988 -46.33 -40.14 -40.37
CA PHE A 988 -45.49 -39.17 -41.13
C PHE A 988 -44.50 -39.95 -42.02
N ILE A 989 -44.50 -39.67 -43.33
CA ILE A 989 -43.41 -40.05 -44.24
C ILE A 989 -42.26 -39.06 -44.00
N ASP A 990 -41.17 -39.57 -43.46
CA ASP A 990 -40.01 -38.76 -43.10
C ASP A 990 -39.00 -38.77 -44.24
N VAL A 991 -39.12 -37.81 -45.15
CA VAL A 991 -38.08 -37.61 -46.17
C VAL A 991 -36.91 -36.91 -45.50
N SER A 992 -35.78 -37.62 -45.39
CA SER A 992 -34.56 -37.04 -44.83
C SER A 992 -34.15 -35.82 -45.66
N ARG A 993 -34.40 -34.62 -45.13
CA ARG A 993 -34.05 -33.36 -45.79
C ARG A 993 -32.55 -33.28 -46.08
N PHE A 994 -31.73 -33.95 -45.26
CA PHE A 994 -30.28 -34.02 -45.44
C PHE A 994 -29.86 -34.89 -46.64
N SER A 995 -30.50 -36.05 -46.85
CA SER A 995 -30.22 -36.91 -48.00
C SER A 995 -30.70 -36.28 -49.32
N ILE A 996 -31.85 -35.61 -49.31
CA ILE A 996 -32.31 -34.81 -50.47
C ILE A 996 -31.32 -33.69 -50.77
N MET A 997 -30.88 -32.95 -49.75
CA MET A 997 -29.91 -31.86 -49.92
C MET A 997 -28.55 -32.37 -50.43
N SER A 998 -28.05 -33.48 -49.90
CA SER A 998 -26.81 -34.11 -50.37
C SER A 998 -26.93 -34.61 -51.81
N ALA A 999 -28.07 -35.20 -52.18
CA ALA A 999 -28.32 -35.64 -53.55
C ALA A 999 -28.45 -34.45 -54.51
N ALA A 1000 -29.18 -33.41 -54.13
CA ALA A 1000 -29.34 -32.18 -54.91
C ALA A 1000 -28.01 -31.45 -55.11
N LEU A 1001 -27.15 -31.39 -54.08
CA LEU A 1001 -25.81 -30.80 -54.19
C LEU A 1001 -24.90 -31.63 -55.11
N SER A 1002 -24.93 -32.96 -54.97
CA SER A 1002 -24.16 -33.87 -55.82
C SER A 1002 -24.60 -33.85 -57.29
N VAL A 1003 -25.89 -33.64 -57.56
CA VAL A 1003 -26.47 -33.47 -58.91
C VAL A 1003 -26.17 -32.07 -59.46
N GLY A 1004 -26.24 -31.04 -58.60
CA GLY A 1004 -25.91 -29.67 -58.94
C GLY A 1004 -24.46 -29.50 -59.39
N VAL A 1005 -23.51 -30.07 -58.64
CA VAL A 1005 -22.08 -30.05 -59.01
C VAL A 1005 -21.83 -30.81 -60.32
N GLY A 1006 -22.43 -31.99 -60.53
CA GLY A 1006 -22.29 -32.73 -61.79
C GLY A 1006 -22.84 -31.99 -63.01
N ASN A 1007 -23.93 -31.23 -62.85
CA ASN A 1007 -24.50 -30.41 -63.93
C ASN A 1007 -23.60 -29.24 -64.37
N LEU A 1008 -22.62 -28.81 -63.56
CA LEU A 1008 -21.66 -27.77 -63.95
C LEU A 1008 -20.80 -28.20 -65.15
N LYS A 1009 -20.63 -29.51 -65.38
CA LYS A 1009 -19.84 -30.06 -66.48
C LYS A 1009 -20.49 -29.88 -67.86
N LYS A 1010 -21.82 -29.78 -67.91
CA LYS A 1010 -22.60 -29.65 -69.16
C LYS A 1010 -22.35 -28.33 -69.90
N ARG A 1011 -21.81 -27.31 -69.23
CA ARG A 1011 -21.48 -25.99 -69.81
C ARG A 1011 -20.06 -25.57 -69.46
N PRO A 1012 -19.03 -26.24 -70.01
CA PRO A 1012 -17.65 -26.12 -69.53
C PRO A 1012 -17.10 -24.70 -69.61
N LEU A 1013 -17.41 -23.94 -70.67
CA LEU A 1013 -16.97 -22.54 -70.81
C LEU A 1013 -17.56 -21.63 -69.73
N ARG A 1014 -18.87 -21.75 -69.45
CA ARG A 1014 -19.56 -20.95 -68.42
C ARG A 1014 -19.04 -21.30 -67.03
N THR A 1015 -18.82 -22.57 -66.75
CA THR A 1015 -18.28 -23.06 -65.48
C THR A 1015 -16.83 -22.60 -65.27
N ALA A 1016 -15.98 -22.67 -66.30
CA ALA A 1016 -14.60 -22.19 -66.22
C ALA A 1016 -14.52 -20.66 -65.97
N LEU A 1017 -15.35 -19.88 -66.66
CA LEU A 1017 -15.40 -18.42 -66.49
C LEU A 1017 -15.94 -18.02 -65.10
N THR A 1018 -16.98 -18.71 -64.61
CA THR A 1018 -17.54 -18.45 -63.27
C THR A 1018 -16.61 -18.90 -62.15
N LEU A 1019 -15.93 -20.04 -62.30
CA LEU A 1019 -14.92 -20.48 -61.34
C LEU A 1019 -13.71 -19.53 -61.35
N SER A 1020 -13.24 -19.11 -62.52
CA SER A 1020 -12.14 -18.14 -62.64
C SER A 1020 -12.52 -16.79 -62.04
N SER A 1021 -13.74 -16.30 -62.26
CA SER A 1021 -14.18 -15.04 -61.66
C SER A 1021 -14.27 -15.14 -60.14
N VAL A 1022 -14.77 -16.24 -59.60
CA VAL A 1022 -14.80 -16.49 -58.15
C VAL A 1022 -13.38 -16.61 -57.60
N ILE A 1023 -12.48 -17.33 -58.27
CA ILE A 1023 -11.07 -17.45 -57.86
C ILE A 1023 -10.41 -16.07 -57.89
N CYS A 1024 -10.57 -15.27 -58.94
CA CYS A 1024 -10.02 -13.92 -59.01
C CYS A 1024 -10.61 -13.00 -57.94
N LEU A 1025 -11.91 -13.11 -57.65
CA LEU A 1025 -12.58 -12.33 -56.61
C LEU A 1025 -12.03 -12.71 -55.22
N VAL A 1026 -11.96 -14.01 -54.91
CA VAL A 1026 -11.40 -14.52 -53.65
C VAL A 1026 -9.93 -14.15 -53.53
N LEU A 1027 -9.14 -14.33 -54.61
CA LEU A 1027 -7.74 -13.94 -54.65
C LEU A 1027 -7.57 -12.44 -54.41
N SER A 1028 -8.38 -11.59 -55.05
CA SER A 1028 -8.34 -10.14 -54.85
C SER A 1028 -8.65 -9.78 -53.39
N LEU A 1029 -9.68 -10.38 -52.81
CA LEU A 1029 -10.06 -10.15 -51.42
C LEU A 1029 -8.94 -10.58 -50.46
N VAL A 1030 -8.33 -11.75 -50.70
CA VAL A 1030 -7.21 -12.28 -49.90
C VAL A 1030 -5.97 -11.38 -50.00
N LEU A 1031 -5.64 -10.91 -51.21
CA LEU A 1031 -4.51 -9.99 -51.41
C LEU A 1031 -4.73 -8.65 -50.70
N PHE A 1032 -5.96 -8.12 -50.72
CA PHE A 1032 -6.32 -6.91 -49.95
C PHE A 1032 -6.23 -7.10 -48.42
N THR A 1033 -6.37 -8.34 -47.93
CA THR A 1033 -6.23 -8.68 -46.51
C THR A 1033 -4.80 -9.01 -46.06
N SER A 1034 -3.77 -8.72 -46.87
CA SER A 1034 -2.37 -8.87 -46.45
C SER A 1034 -1.95 -7.69 -45.55
N TRP A 1035 -2.12 -7.84 -44.23
CA TRP A 1035 -1.79 -6.79 -43.26
C TRP A 1035 -0.30 -6.82 -42.92
N THR A 1036 0.31 -5.64 -42.82
CA THR A 1036 1.64 -5.48 -42.22
C THR A 1036 1.50 -4.81 -40.86
N PHE A 1037 1.98 -5.46 -39.79
CA PHE A 1037 1.82 -4.98 -38.41
C PHE A 1037 2.98 -4.11 -37.92
N GLY A 1038 2.69 -2.89 -37.43
CA GLY A 1038 3.64 -2.11 -36.65
C GLY A 1038 3.26 -0.65 -36.44
N ASP A 1039 4.16 0.08 -35.78
CA ASP A 1039 3.85 1.34 -35.11
C ASP A 1039 3.67 2.51 -36.10
N PHE A 1040 2.65 3.36 -35.85
CA PHE A 1040 2.42 4.60 -36.59
C PHE A 1040 2.28 5.79 -35.64
N TYR A 1041 2.86 6.92 -36.01
CA TYR A 1041 2.83 8.14 -35.20
C TYR A 1041 1.58 8.96 -35.50
N LYS A 1042 0.75 9.19 -34.48
CA LYS A 1042 -0.37 10.13 -34.57
C LYS A 1042 0.10 11.52 -34.15
N THR A 1043 0.22 12.43 -35.12
CA THR A 1043 0.61 13.83 -34.85
C THR A 1043 -0.64 14.70 -34.77
N GLN A 1044 -0.79 15.46 -33.67
CA GLN A 1044 -1.82 16.47 -33.52
C GLN A 1044 -1.17 17.83 -33.34
N LYS A 1045 -1.48 18.79 -34.20
CA LYS A 1045 -1.05 20.19 -34.02
C LYS A 1045 -1.94 20.85 -32.97
N LEU A 1046 -1.36 21.27 -31.85
CA LEU A 1046 -2.07 22.04 -30.83
C LEU A 1046 -1.93 23.54 -31.15
N PRO A 1047 -3.03 24.31 -31.21
CA PRO A 1047 -2.96 25.75 -31.37
C PRO A 1047 -2.54 26.38 -30.03
N VAL A 1048 -1.25 26.68 -29.88
CA VAL A 1048 -0.73 27.36 -28.69
C VAL A 1048 -0.24 28.76 -29.08
N LYS A 1049 -0.88 29.79 -28.53
CA LYS A 1049 -0.40 31.19 -28.54
C LYS A 1049 -0.20 31.61 -27.09
N PRO A 1050 0.92 32.28 -26.74
CA PRO A 1050 2.08 32.64 -27.57
C PRO A 1050 3.01 31.45 -27.90
N SER A 1051 4.00 31.66 -28.78
CA SER A 1051 5.03 30.66 -29.09
C SER A 1051 5.84 30.35 -27.83
N TYR A 1052 6.10 29.07 -27.56
CA TYR A 1052 6.96 28.67 -26.43
C TYR A 1052 8.36 29.28 -26.59
N PRO A 1053 9.01 29.72 -25.49
CA PRO A 1053 10.32 30.38 -25.54
C PRO A 1053 11.50 29.39 -25.75
N TYR A 1054 11.22 28.13 -26.06
CA TYR A 1054 12.25 27.10 -26.27
C TYR A 1054 11.86 26.17 -27.42
N GLN A 1055 12.88 25.64 -28.11
CA GLN A 1055 12.74 24.56 -29.08
C GLN A 1055 13.06 23.24 -28.37
N GLY A 1056 12.09 22.34 -28.23
CA GLY A 1056 12.29 21.08 -27.53
C GLY A 1056 11.07 20.16 -27.56
N ILE A 1057 11.18 19.04 -26.84
CA ILE A 1057 10.12 18.04 -26.69
C ILE A 1057 9.63 18.08 -25.25
N LEU A 1058 8.34 18.35 -25.04
CA LEU A 1058 7.69 18.15 -23.76
C LEU A 1058 7.15 16.72 -23.69
N ILE A 1059 7.68 15.93 -22.77
CA ILE A 1059 7.18 14.59 -22.48
C ILE A 1059 6.26 14.69 -21.26
N LYS A 1060 5.02 14.18 -21.39
CA LYS A 1060 4.03 14.14 -20.30
C LYS A 1060 3.29 12.80 -20.30
N ALA A 1061 2.99 12.27 -19.11
CA ALA A 1061 2.14 11.09 -18.93
C ALA A 1061 0.71 11.56 -18.61
N GLY A 1062 -0.18 11.64 -19.60
CA GLY A 1062 -1.53 12.17 -19.39
C GLY A 1062 -1.54 13.58 -18.76
N GLU A 1063 -2.67 14.02 -18.21
CA GLU A 1063 -2.74 15.28 -17.42
C GLU A 1063 -2.59 15.06 -15.91
N GLU A 1064 -2.80 13.83 -15.43
CA GLU A 1064 -2.84 13.49 -14.00
C GLU A 1064 -1.82 12.40 -13.58
N MET A 1065 -1.00 11.89 -14.50
CA MET A 1065 -0.02 10.82 -14.19
C MET A 1065 1.40 11.37 -14.10
N SER A 1066 2.14 10.86 -13.12
CA SER A 1066 3.58 11.09 -13.01
C SER A 1066 4.35 10.27 -14.04
N ILE A 1067 5.49 10.81 -14.49
CA ILE A 1067 6.47 10.05 -15.29
C ILE A 1067 7.21 9.10 -14.35
N SER A 1068 7.47 7.87 -14.80
CA SER A 1068 8.25 6.91 -14.02
C SER A 1068 9.72 7.34 -13.89
N PRO A 1069 10.38 7.09 -12.73
CA PRO A 1069 11.81 7.31 -12.57
C PRO A 1069 12.66 6.63 -13.66
N SER A 1070 12.34 5.38 -14.03
CA SER A 1070 13.06 4.66 -15.08
C SER A 1070 12.94 5.29 -16.46
N LEU A 1071 11.83 5.96 -16.79
CA LEU A 1071 11.72 6.74 -18.02
C LEU A 1071 12.64 7.96 -17.98
N LEU A 1072 12.72 8.67 -16.85
CA LEU A 1072 13.66 9.78 -16.70
C LEU A 1072 15.13 9.33 -16.86
N GLU A 1073 15.49 8.19 -16.29
CA GLU A 1073 16.82 7.58 -16.45
C GLU A 1073 17.11 7.23 -17.91
N TYR A 1074 16.19 6.54 -18.57
CA TYR A 1074 16.29 6.19 -19.98
C TYR A 1074 16.49 7.44 -20.85
N LEU A 1075 15.70 8.49 -20.61
CA LEU A 1075 15.83 9.76 -21.34
C LEU A 1075 17.22 10.39 -21.10
N THR A 1076 17.71 10.36 -19.85
CA THR A 1076 19.03 10.87 -19.47
C THR A 1076 20.15 10.15 -20.21
N GLY A 1077 20.09 8.83 -20.32
CA GLY A 1077 21.04 8.06 -21.13
C GLY A 1077 20.88 8.32 -22.63
N TYR A 1078 19.65 8.32 -23.13
CA TYR A 1078 19.37 8.42 -24.57
C TYR A 1078 19.73 9.80 -25.17
N PHE A 1079 19.49 10.87 -24.41
CA PHE A 1079 19.77 12.26 -24.82
C PHE A 1079 21.14 12.78 -24.33
N LYS A 1080 21.97 11.93 -23.70
CA LYS A 1080 23.34 12.28 -23.33
C LYS A 1080 24.10 12.81 -24.55
N GLY A 1081 24.57 14.06 -24.47
CA GLY A 1081 25.26 14.75 -25.57
C GLY A 1081 24.38 15.22 -26.74
N LYS A 1082 23.05 14.98 -26.71
CA LYS A 1082 22.09 15.39 -27.76
C LYS A 1082 21.18 16.55 -27.34
N GLY A 1083 20.94 16.73 -26.04
CA GLY A 1083 20.07 17.76 -25.53
C GLY A 1083 20.09 17.85 -24.01
N GLU A 1084 19.44 18.89 -23.48
CA GLU A 1084 19.33 19.15 -22.05
C GLU A 1084 17.99 18.68 -21.52
N ILE A 1085 18.00 17.91 -20.44
CA ILE A 1085 16.78 17.40 -19.79
C ILE A 1085 16.47 18.25 -18.57
N CYS A 1086 15.25 18.78 -18.54
CA CYS A 1086 14.75 19.62 -17.46
C CYS A 1086 13.52 18.95 -16.82
N PRO A 1087 13.68 18.12 -15.78
CA PRO A 1087 12.55 17.53 -15.08
C PRO A 1087 11.71 18.62 -14.38
N ARG A 1088 10.39 18.48 -14.44
CA ARG A 1088 9.43 19.35 -13.75
C ARG A 1088 8.58 18.51 -12.81
N VAL A 1089 8.36 19.00 -11.61
CA VAL A 1089 7.47 18.40 -10.62
C VAL A 1089 6.30 19.34 -10.42
N TRP A 1090 5.09 18.81 -10.46
CA TRP A 1090 3.88 19.57 -10.20
C TRP A 1090 3.18 19.00 -8.97
N LEU A 1091 3.17 19.75 -7.87
CA LEU A 1091 2.44 19.41 -6.66
C LEU A 1091 1.06 20.07 -6.70
N ARG A 1092 0.00 19.25 -6.75
CA ARG A 1092 -1.39 19.70 -6.53
C ARG A 1092 -1.95 18.99 -5.31
N VAL A 1093 -2.68 19.71 -4.47
CA VAL A 1093 -3.33 19.10 -3.32
C VAL A 1093 -4.65 18.47 -3.79
N PRO A 1094 -4.87 17.17 -3.55
CA PRO A 1094 -6.08 16.46 -3.96
C PRO A 1094 -7.26 16.73 -2.99
N THR A 1095 -7.33 17.92 -2.40
CA THR A 1095 -8.50 18.37 -1.62
C THR A 1095 -9.60 18.82 -2.57
N ARG A 1096 -10.85 18.79 -2.09
CA ARG A 1096 -12.04 19.21 -2.84
C ARG A 1096 -11.94 20.67 -3.32
N GLU A 1097 -11.13 21.48 -2.63
CA GLU A 1097 -10.89 22.89 -2.91
C GLU A 1097 -9.69 23.13 -3.85
N GLY A 1098 -8.66 22.26 -3.85
CA GLY A 1098 -7.56 22.30 -4.82
C GLY A 1098 -6.43 23.31 -4.54
N TRP A 1099 -6.29 23.81 -3.30
CA TRP A 1099 -5.29 24.81 -2.92
C TRP A 1099 -4.30 24.29 -1.86
N ILE A 1100 -3.07 24.83 -1.87
CA ILE A 1100 -2.04 24.68 -0.84
C ILE A 1100 -2.13 25.89 0.09
N CYS A 1101 -2.29 25.63 1.37
CA CYS A 1101 -2.29 26.68 2.39
C CYS A 1101 -0.85 27.17 2.64
N VAL A 1102 -0.66 28.49 2.59
CA VAL A 1102 0.60 29.18 2.83
C VAL A 1102 0.38 30.17 3.97
N MET A 1103 1.22 30.13 5.00
CA MET A 1103 1.12 31.03 6.15
C MET A 1103 2.32 31.97 6.20
N ASN A 1104 2.13 33.27 6.43
CA ASN A 1104 3.24 34.19 6.64
C ASN A 1104 3.70 34.24 8.11
N GLU A 1105 4.74 35.00 8.44
CA GLU A 1105 5.23 35.14 9.82
C GLU A 1105 4.22 35.80 10.79
N LYS A 1106 3.25 36.55 10.26
CA LYS A 1106 2.15 37.14 11.03
C LYS A 1106 0.99 36.18 11.27
N LYS A 1107 1.11 34.92 10.80
CA LYS A 1107 0.08 33.87 10.87
C LYS A 1107 -1.15 34.15 9.99
N GLU A 1108 -1.00 35.02 8.99
CA GLU A 1108 -2.02 35.23 7.96
C GLU A 1108 -1.93 34.10 6.93
N LEU A 1109 -3.08 33.62 6.44
CA LEU A 1109 -3.17 32.52 5.49
C LEU A 1109 -3.43 33.05 4.08
N GLY A 1110 -2.77 32.44 3.10
CA GLY A 1110 -3.00 32.62 1.67
C GLY A 1110 -3.04 31.26 0.96
N PHE A 1111 -3.47 31.26 -0.29
CA PHE A 1111 -3.78 30.02 -1.01
C PHE A 1111 -3.06 29.93 -2.36
N ALA A 1112 -2.17 28.96 -2.50
CA ALA A 1112 -1.47 28.68 -3.76
C ALA A 1112 -2.15 27.54 -4.53
N LYS A 1113 -2.34 27.68 -5.85
CA LYS A 1113 -2.92 26.62 -6.70
C LYS A 1113 -2.07 25.35 -6.78
N ALA A 1114 -0.75 25.52 -6.72
CA ALA A 1114 0.21 24.45 -6.86
C ALA A 1114 1.60 24.89 -6.38
N VAL A 1115 2.43 23.92 -6.03
CA VAL A 1115 3.88 24.10 -5.89
C VAL A 1115 4.53 23.44 -7.09
N VAL A 1116 5.40 24.16 -7.79
CA VAL A 1116 6.10 23.66 -8.98
C VAL A 1116 7.58 23.54 -8.65
N GLY A 1117 8.10 22.31 -8.76
CA GLY A 1117 9.52 22.02 -8.69
C GLY A 1117 10.14 22.09 -10.07
N VAL A 1118 11.25 22.82 -10.21
CA VAL A 1118 11.99 22.98 -11.47
C VAL A 1118 13.47 22.77 -11.25
N CYS A 1119 14.19 22.42 -12.31
CA CYS A 1119 15.65 22.40 -12.28
C CYS A 1119 16.23 23.79 -12.54
N ALA A 1120 17.49 24.03 -12.14
CA ALA A 1120 18.21 25.29 -12.36
C ALA A 1120 18.29 25.72 -13.85
N LYS A 1121 18.16 24.74 -14.73
CA LYS A 1121 18.28 24.85 -16.18
C LYS A 1121 16.94 25.06 -16.89
N GLU A 1122 15.84 25.20 -16.14
CA GLU A 1122 14.49 25.30 -16.67
C GLU A 1122 14.35 26.47 -17.68
N PRO A 1123 14.08 26.19 -18.97
CA PRO A 1123 14.04 27.22 -20.00
C PRO A 1123 12.90 28.24 -19.82
N LEU A 1124 11.76 27.84 -19.23
CA LEU A 1124 10.62 28.75 -19.01
C LEU A 1124 10.87 29.79 -17.93
N LEU A 1125 11.78 29.51 -16.98
CA LEU A 1125 12.02 30.34 -15.80
C LEU A 1125 13.47 30.85 -15.75
N LYS A 1126 14.22 30.72 -16.85
CA LYS A 1126 15.67 30.99 -16.90
C LYS A 1126 16.05 32.36 -16.35
N ASP A 1127 15.30 33.41 -16.71
CA ASP A 1127 15.55 34.78 -16.24
C ASP A 1127 15.26 34.96 -14.75
N ILE A 1128 14.29 34.21 -14.22
CA ILE A 1128 13.96 34.24 -12.79
C ILE A 1128 15.04 33.52 -11.99
N LEU A 1129 15.57 32.41 -12.52
CA LEU A 1129 16.50 31.50 -11.83
C LEU A 1129 17.99 31.88 -11.93
N LYS A 1130 18.38 32.79 -12.83
CA LYS A 1130 19.78 33.10 -13.19
C LYS A 1130 20.69 33.48 -12.01
N ASP A 1131 20.13 34.15 -10.99
CA ASP A 1131 20.89 34.71 -9.86
C ASP A 1131 20.70 33.92 -8.55
N LEU A 1132 20.08 32.75 -8.62
CA LEU A 1132 19.88 31.89 -7.45
C LEU A 1132 21.03 30.88 -7.34
N GLU A 1133 21.65 30.78 -6.16
CA GLU A 1133 22.58 29.70 -5.86
C GLU A 1133 21.79 28.39 -5.62
N TRP A 1134 22.28 27.27 -6.16
CA TRP A 1134 21.66 25.95 -6.01
C TRP A 1134 22.60 24.98 -5.30
N ARG A 1135 22.33 24.61 -4.04
CA ARG A 1135 23.08 23.56 -3.32
C ARG A 1135 22.20 22.79 -2.33
N GLY A 1136 22.09 21.47 -2.51
CA GLY A 1136 21.43 20.56 -1.56
C GLY A 1136 19.95 20.88 -1.29
N LEU A 1137 19.47 20.52 -0.10
CA LEU A 1137 18.14 20.92 0.39
C LEU A 1137 18.17 22.42 0.74
N MET A 1138 17.49 23.24 -0.06
CA MET A 1138 17.32 24.67 0.22
C MET A 1138 15.86 24.93 0.62
N PHE A 1139 15.68 25.59 1.76
CA PHE A 1139 14.37 26.02 2.24
C PHE A 1139 14.03 27.42 1.72
N SER A 1140 13.88 27.52 0.40
CA SER A 1140 13.63 28.77 -0.30
C SER A 1140 12.47 28.61 -1.27
N ALA A 1141 11.72 29.69 -1.50
CA ALA A 1141 10.57 29.71 -2.40
C ALA A 1141 10.61 30.93 -3.33
N ILE A 1142 10.14 30.72 -4.56
CA ILE A 1142 9.68 31.78 -5.44
C ILE A 1142 8.16 31.75 -5.36
N VAL A 1143 7.56 32.89 -5.07
CA VAL A 1143 6.10 33.03 -4.98
C VAL A 1143 5.58 33.83 -6.16
N THR A 1144 4.31 33.70 -6.50
CA THR A 1144 3.69 34.49 -7.56
C THR A 1144 3.25 35.87 -7.04
N GLU A 1145 3.12 36.86 -7.93
CA GLU A 1145 2.72 38.22 -7.56
C GLU A 1145 1.38 38.31 -6.82
N ASP A 1146 0.41 37.46 -7.17
CA ASP A 1146 -0.90 37.40 -6.52
C ASP A 1146 -0.79 36.97 -5.05
N LEU A 1147 -0.08 35.87 -4.79
CA LEU A 1147 0.17 35.39 -3.43
C LEU A 1147 1.00 36.38 -2.63
N ALA A 1148 1.99 37.03 -3.25
CA ALA A 1148 2.80 38.06 -2.59
C ALA A 1148 1.98 39.29 -2.21
N LYS A 1149 1.03 39.72 -3.05
CA LYS A 1149 0.11 40.82 -2.73
C LYS A 1149 -0.86 40.43 -1.61
N GLU A 1150 -1.41 39.22 -1.66
CA GLU A 1150 -2.35 38.69 -0.64
C GLU A 1150 -1.69 38.63 0.75
N LEU A 1151 -0.48 38.08 0.84
CA LEU A 1151 0.23 37.87 2.11
C LEU A 1151 1.24 38.97 2.46
N SER A 1152 1.27 40.07 1.70
CA SER A 1152 2.22 41.18 1.85
C SER A 1152 3.69 40.73 1.88
N LEU A 1153 4.07 39.78 1.00
CA LEU A 1153 5.40 39.18 0.94
C LEU A 1153 6.38 40.02 0.10
N LYS A 1154 7.64 40.03 0.51
CA LYS A 1154 8.77 40.60 -0.23
C LYS A 1154 9.93 39.61 -0.23
N PRO A 1155 10.93 39.74 -1.12
CA PRO A 1155 12.18 39.00 -0.98
C PRO A 1155 12.76 39.17 0.43
N GLY A 1156 13.09 38.07 1.09
CA GLY A 1156 13.50 38.00 2.50
C GLY A 1156 12.37 37.65 3.49
N SER A 1157 11.10 37.77 3.11
CA SER A 1157 9.97 37.30 3.93
C SER A 1157 10.03 35.78 4.11
N CYS A 1158 9.55 35.28 5.25
CA CYS A 1158 9.36 33.84 5.43
C CYS A 1158 7.89 33.45 5.25
N ILE A 1159 7.69 32.32 4.59
CA ILE A 1159 6.40 31.64 4.50
C ILE A 1159 6.52 30.24 5.09
N TYR A 1160 5.42 29.71 5.58
CA TYR A 1160 5.31 28.36 6.11
C TYR A 1160 4.36 27.58 5.21
N VAL A 1161 4.84 26.48 4.67
CA VAL A 1161 4.03 25.56 3.86
C VAL A 1161 4.07 24.21 4.53
N ALA A 1162 2.94 23.77 5.11
CA ALA A 1162 2.85 22.55 5.90
C ALA A 1162 3.95 22.44 7.00
N GLY A 1163 4.23 23.54 7.70
CA GLY A 1163 5.21 23.58 8.80
C GLY A 1163 6.63 23.84 8.33
N ILE A 1164 6.89 23.77 7.02
CA ILE A 1164 8.20 24.05 6.43
C ILE A 1164 8.37 25.55 6.31
N LYS A 1165 9.32 26.11 7.05
CA LYS A 1165 9.74 27.51 6.90
C LYS A 1165 10.54 27.66 5.59
N LEU A 1166 10.02 28.42 4.64
CA LEU A 1166 10.66 28.76 3.37
C LEU A 1166 10.97 30.26 3.33
N THR A 1167 12.17 30.61 2.89
CA THR A 1167 12.55 32.00 2.66
C THR A 1167 12.17 32.41 1.25
N VAL A 1168 11.38 33.47 1.09
CA VAL A 1168 11.01 34.01 -0.22
C VAL A 1168 12.23 34.68 -0.82
N VAL A 1169 12.74 34.15 -1.93
CA VAL A 1169 13.92 34.70 -2.62
C VAL A 1169 13.53 35.63 -3.77
N LYS A 1170 12.34 35.43 -4.36
CA LYS A 1170 11.84 36.20 -5.49
C LYS A 1170 10.30 36.15 -5.54
N VAL A 1171 9.70 37.17 -6.15
CA VAL A 1171 8.25 37.30 -6.43
C VAL A 1171 8.05 37.37 -7.94
#